data_AF-A0A6C0KQ73-F1
#
_entry.id   AF-A0A6C0KQ73-F1
#
_cell.length_a   1.000
_cell.length_b   1.000
_cell.length_c   1.000
_cell.angle_alpha   90.00
_cell.angle_beta   90.00
_cell.angle_gamma   90.00
#
_symmetry.space_group_name_H-M   'P 1'
#
loop_
_entity.id
_entity.type
_entity.pdbx_description
1 polymer ?
#
loop_
_entity_poly.entity_id
_entity_poly.type
_entity_poly.pdbx_seq_one_letter_code
_entity_poly.pdbx_strand_id
1 'polypeptide(L)'
;MASMASIASKAPPKILNLTTPIVRNQRTLVWLHKQNCDVHWSKWDNIVSSISAYDYWSKYDTKIVGMIVIDVPSKPEDIDRFLERLYEISKVIPMVLLSQKVLSLKSEEYWTENFDNLVNVSSMIDIYPFLEVTWNGSVEDAIACFAMLCRYNRIVDCSFSKNRSKIIGNNMTYAQHIQPNQTWLFTQFFQHKKKNRSKEIKDCLMKNCASPFVDKIVLLNEKDESSEWKHFPGSEKVQQVIMGQRLSYSHFLQYVHDYVPENVYTILCNADIYIEDSIRELYKVDMKNKMIALLRWDVDLSGHATLFGPRADSQDTWIFLSDSIKSRKWDYSKFNFCLGHPGCDNVFAGQILRNYFVISNPALTFRTFHLHNTNIRNYNEKDVIPSDVYVNIVPSNIIDTKQQKESEHILTTIQHDMVPFDIKSSSMSNEITYCTMLEKAGRYNWEPSTQNFYFEAGIPVYSWKKAGVTSNGLVYDLYTIYKGRQSENPLYNFWMSSCAEIFTPLQSRRKMIAVPFKDCSVFKHPDTYLLNYISKVKRILTVCPDASFWLPKEFENSLRHFHWEFASLSPVEFDEYTATWADEVVGLLPGPESLELGKEDIETLRQMLPIWKADPSPRVCAFIVDNVITEAFIKKSIIPTLCDHSADWVIRYIPESDVGSYSALQSVSLCVFIGSEQSAYKWSRLWALPKECCVVEFQQELQVYGEFQHMAHVAELKSWVLLLSKGSVEDVQDQVATQFKKWMKKNEGELFV
;
A
#
# COMPACT_ATOMS: atom_id res chain seq x y z
N MET A 1 49.98 41.33 26.19
CA MET A 1 48.92 40.39 26.61
C MET A 1 47.91 40.31 25.48
N ALA A 2 48.02 39.29 24.63
CA ALA A 2 47.07 39.02 23.56
C ALA A 2 45.93 38.16 24.13
N SER A 3 44.69 38.61 24.01
CA SER A 3 43.50 37.90 24.47
C SER A 3 43.20 36.71 23.58
N MET A 4 43.23 35.51 24.15
CA MET A 4 42.63 34.31 23.57
C MET A 4 41.12 34.53 23.41
N ALA A 5 40.65 34.63 22.17
CA ALA A 5 39.23 34.51 21.86
C ALA A 5 38.80 33.05 22.06
N SER A 6 37.83 32.83 22.94
CA SER A 6 37.25 31.52 23.23
C SER A 6 36.61 30.92 21.98
N ILE A 7 37.03 29.72 21.62
CA ILE A 7 36.36 28.86 20.63
C ILE A 7 35.01 28.45 21.25
N ALA A 8 33.93 29.16 20.89
CA ALA A 8 32.58 28.73 21.22
C ALA A 8 32.30 27.41 20.48
N SER A 9 31.97 26.35 21.21
CA SER A 9 31.55 25.08 20.62
C SER A 9 30.27 25.31 19.81
N LYS A 10 30.35 25.16 18.48
CA LYS A 10 29.14 25.17 17.63
C LYS A 10 28.26 24.01 18.09
N ALA A 11 26.99 24.29 18.36
CA ALA A 11 26.00 23.27 18.65
C ALA A 11 25.98 22.21 17.53
N PRO A 12 25.72 20.92 17.84
CA PRO A 12 25.65 19.88 16.84
C PRO A 12 24.56 20.20 15.80
N PRO A 13 24.73 19.76 14.53
CA PRO A 13 23.75 20.00 13.48
C PRO A 13 22.40 19.39 13.86
N LYS A 14 21.31 20.08 13.52
CA LYS A 14 19.97 19.47 13.60
C LYS A 14 19.84 18.40 12.51
N ILE A 15 19.32 17.23 12.87
CA ILE A 15 19.10 16.14 11.92
C ILE A 15 17.63 16.15 11.50
N LEU A 16 17.38 16.24 10.20
CA LEU A 16 16.07 16.05 9.58
C LEU A 16 16.06 14.69 8.88
N ASN A 17 15.04 13.86 9.12
CA ASN A 17 14.87 12.59 8.42
C ASN A 17 13.72 12.70 7.42
N LEU A 18 13.98 12.37 6.16
CA LEU A 18 13.00 12.37 5.07
C LEU A 18 12.70 10.94 4.64
N THR A 19 11.41 10.61 4.54
CA THR A 19 10.87 9.32 4.07
C THR A 19 9.99 9.49 2.82
N THR A 20 10.16 10.60 2.10
CA THR A 20 9.29 10.98 0.99
C THR A 20 9.35 9.95 -0.14
N PRO A 21 8.22 9.28 -0.47
CA PRO A 21 8.18 8.34 -1.58
C PRO A 21 8.15 9.09 -2.92
N ILE A 22 8.50 8.38 -3.98
CA ILE A 22 8.38 8.87 -5.36
C ILE A 22 7.45 7.95 -6.15
N VAL A 23 6.59 8.55 -6.98
CA VAL A 23 5.50 7.85 -7.68
C VAL A 23 5.82 7.79 -9.18
N ARG A 24 5.51 6.66 -9.84
CA ARG A 24 5.49 6.57 -11.30
C ARG A 24 4.30 7.33 -11.88
N ASN A 25 4.44 8.64 -12.01
CA ASN A 25 3.39 9.54 -12.49
C ASN A 25 3.63 10.09 -13.91
N GLN A 26 4.62 9.54 -14.63
CA GLN A 26 4.93 9.93 -16.01
C GLN A 26 5.19 8.73 -16.92
N ARG A 27 4.59 7.57 -16.63
CA ARG A 27 4.68 6.39 -17.49
C ARG A 27 4.16 6.74 -18.89
N THR A 28 4.99 6.50 -19.90
CA THR A 28 4.74 6.92 -21.27
C THR A 28 4.65 5.71 -22.19
N LEU A 29 3.56 5.63 -22.96
CA LEU A 29 3.33 4.65 -24.00
C LEU A 29 3.45 5.32 -25.38
N VAL A 30 4.26 4.76 -26.26
CA VAL A 30 4.44 5.24 -27.64
C VAL A 30 3.86 4.23 -28.62
N TRP A 31 3.02 4.68 -29.55
CA TRP A 31 2.62 3.85 -30.67
C TRP A 31 3.68 3.87 -31.77
N LEU A 32 4.41 2.75 -31.92
CA LEU A 32 5.45 2.59 -32.93
C LEU A 32 4.84 2.26 -34.30
N HIS A 33 4.66 3.29 -35.11
CA HIS A 33 4.14 3.19 -36.47
C HIS A 33 4.89 4.09 -37.46
N LYS A 34 5.19 5.34 -37.07
CA LYS A 34 5.81 6.38 -37.92
C LYS A 34 6.99 7.10 -37.25
N GLN A 35 7.49 6.55 -36.15
CA GLN A 35 8.53 7.15 -35.34
C GLN A 35 9.88 7.09 -36.08
N ASN A 36 10.81 7.97 -35.69
CA ASN A 36 12.18 7.92 -36.18
C ASN A 36 12.91 6.75 -35.51
N CYS A 37 13.50 5.83 -36.29
CA CYS A 37 14.24 4.69 -35.78
C CYS A 37 15.61 5.03 -35.16
N ASP A 38 16.12 6.24 -35.38
CA ASP A 38 17.35 6.75 -34.75
C ASP A 38 17.15 7.18 -33.29
N VAL A 39 15.89 7.25 -32.81
CA VAL A 39 15.58 7.61 -31.43
C VAL A 39 15.61 6.37 -30.54
N HIS A 40 16.24 6.49 -29.37
CA HIS A 40 16.30 5.44 -28.34
C HIS A 40 14.94 5.25 -27.63
N TRP A 41 14.00 4.61 -28.31
CA TRP A 41 12.64 4.37 -27.81
C TRP A 41 12.58 3.36 -26.64
N SER A 42 13.65 2.61 -26.38
CA SER A 42 13.76 1.72 -25.22
C SER A 42 13.75 2.42 -23.86
N LYS A 43 13.87 3.76 -23.86
CA LYS A 43 13.67 4.64 -22.69
C LYS A 43 12.20 4.76 -22.27
N TRP A 44 11.26 4.55 -23.20
CA TRP A 44 9.82 4.52 -22.93
C TRP A 44 9.24 3.13 -23.24
N ASP A 45 8.01 2.88 -22.81
CA ASP A 45 7.30 1.66 -23.18
C ASP A 45 6.62 1.87 -24.56
N ASN A 46 6.62 0.83 -25.40
CA ASN A 46 6.16 0.93 -26.78
C ASN A 46 5.07 -0.09 -27.11
N ILE A 47 4.15 0.27 -28.01
CA ILE A 47 3.09 -0.60 -28.51
C ILE A 47 3.10 -0.63 -30.04
N VAL A 48 2.82 -1.80 -30.61
CA VAL A 48 2.70 -2.00 -32.06
C VAL A 48 1.30 -2.52 -32.42
N SER A 49 0.88 -2.32 -33.66
CA SER A 49 -0.49 -2.65 -34.12
C SER A 49 -0.55 -3.75 -35.19
N SER A 50 0.55 -4.49 -35.39
CA SER A 50 0.61 -5.63 -36.30
C SER A 50 1.89 -6.44 -36.09
N ILE A 51 1.89 -7.69 -36.56
CA ILE A 51 3.08 -8.56 -36.58
C ILE A 51 4.19 -7.93 -37.43
N SER A 52 3.88 -7.34 -38.59
CA SER A 52 4.88 -6.70 -39.44
C SER A 52 5.52 -5.48 -38.78
N ALA A 53 4.74 -4.70 -38.02
CA ALA A 53 5.27 -3.60 -37.23
C ALA A 53 6.19 -4.12 -36.10
N TYR A 54 5.82 -5.21 -35.42
CA TYR A 54 6.69 -5.87 -34.45
C TYR A 54 8.02 -6.28 -35.09
N ASP A 55 7.99 -7.03 -36.19
CA ASP A 55 9.18 -7.53 -36.88
C ASP A 55 10.09 -6.43 -37.43
N TYR A 56 9.54 -5.25 -37.71
CA TYR A 56 10.30 -4.07 -38.10
C TYR A 56 10.96 -3.43 -36.87
N TRP A 57 10.18 -3.12 -35.83
CA TRP A 57 10.62 -2.35 -34.66
C TRP A 57 11.51 -3.15 -33.70
N SER A 58 11.37 -4.47 -33.66
CA SER A 58 12.20 -5.36 -32.85
C SER A 58 13.68 -5.38 -33.28
N LYS A 59 14.00 -4.83 -34.45
CA LYS A 59 15.37 -4.70 -34.97
C LYS A 59 16.10 -3.46 -34.43
N TYR A 60 15.35 -2.54 -33.82
CA TYR A 60 15.87 -1.28 -33.28
C TYR A 60 15.85 -1.30 -31.75
N ASP A 61 16.44 -0.29 -31.13
CA ASP A 61 16.47 -0.11 -29.67
C ASP A 61 15.09 0.34 -29.14
N THR A 62 14.17 -0.62 -29.09
CA THR A 62 12.79 -0.44 -28.65
C THR A 62 12.46 -1.38 -27.50
N LYS A 63 11.48 -0.98 -26.68
CA LYS A 63 10.92 -1.83 -25.63
C LYS A 63 9.43 -2.02 -25.90
N ILE A 64 9.08 -3.04 -26.67
CA ILE A 64 7.69 -3.34 -27.03
C ILE A 64 7.05 -4.08 -25.86
N VAL A 65 6.06 -3.44 -25.22
CA VAL A 65 5.33 -4.00 -24.08
C VAL A 65 3.96 -4.54 -24.47
N GLY A 66 3.49 -4.22 -25.67
CA GLY A 66 2.15 -4.57 -26.12
C GLY A 66 2.01 -4.70 -27.62
N MET A 67 1.04 -5.51 -28.04
CA MET A 67 0.62 -5.60 -29.43
C MET A 67 -0.90 -5.58 -29.54
N ILE A 68 -1.41 -4.82 -30.50
CA ILE A 68 -2.83 -4.79 -30.88
C ILE A 68 -2.99 -5.53 -32.21
N VAL A 69 -3.87 -6.53 -32.29
CA VAL A 69 -4.22 -7.20 -33.54
C VAL A 69 -5.73 -7.30 -33.68
N ILE A 70 -6.27 -6.53 -34.62
CA ILE A 70 -7.73 -6.41 -34.81
C ILE A 70 -8.25 -7.09 -36.06
N ASP A 71 -7.36 -7.42 -37.00
CA ASP A 71 -7.69 -8.00 -38.28
C ASP A 71 -6.96 -9.32 -38.50
N VAL A 72 -7.56 -10.15 -39.36
CA VAL A 72 -7.03 -11.46 -39.77
C VAL A 72 -6.37 -11.35 -41.14
N PRO A 73 -5.43 -12.25 -41.48
CA PRO A 73 -4.87 -12.32 -42.83
C PRO A 73 -5.96 -12.42 -43.90
N SER A 74 -5.75 -11.75 -45.04
CA SER A 74 -6.73 -11.76 -46.15
C SER A 74 -6.85 -13.10 -46.86
N LYS A 75 -5.84 -13.97 -46.71
CA LYS A 75 -5.74 -15.27 -47.39
C LYS A 75 -5.82 -16.40 -46.37
N PRO A 76 -6.71 -17.40 -46.53
CA PRO A 76 -6.86 -18.50 -45.59
C PRO A 76 -5.57 -19.30 -45.35
N GLU A 77 -4.75 -19.48 -46.39
CA GLU A 77 -3.47 -20.20 -46.32
C GLU A 77 -2.42 -19.52 -45.42
N ASP A 78 -2.60 -18.24 -45.11
CA ASP A 78 -1.68 -17.48 -44.26
C ASP A 78 -2.05 -17.55 -42.76
N ILE A 79 -3.22 -18.11 -42.41
CA ILE A 79 -3.75 -18.11 -41.04
C ILE A 79 -2.85 -18.89 -40.09
N ASP A 80 -2.42 -20.10 -40.45
CA ASP A 80 -1.60 -20.92 -39.54
C ASP A 80 -0.24 -20.27 -39.28
N ARG A 81 0.42 -19.72 -40.31
CA ARG A 81 1.67 -18.96 -40.17
C ARG A 81 1.48 -17.70 -39.32
N PHE A 82 0.34 -17.02 -39.46
CA PHE A 82 0.00 -15.87 -38.64
C PHE A 82 -0.15 -16.23 -37.16
N LEU A 83 -0.84 -17.33 -36.86
CA LEU A 83 -1.04 -17.80 -35.48
C LEU A 83 0.28 -18.29 -34.85
N GLU A 84 1.10 -19.01 -35.60
CA GLU A 84 2.44 -19.43 -35.16
C GLU A 84 3.30 -18.21 -34.80
N ARG A 85 3.35 -17.20 -35.68
CA ARG A 85 4.12 -15.98 -35.41
C ARG A 85 3.54 -15.17 -34.24
N LEU A 86 2.21 -15.11 -34.11
CA LEU A 86 1.54 -14.47 -32.99
C LEU A 86 1.90 -15.13 -31.66
N TYR A 87 1.95 -16.47 -31.62
CA TYR A 87 2.38 -17.24 -30.46
C TYR A 87 3.83 -16.97 -30.10
N GLU A 88 4.76 -16.96 -31.07
CA GLU A 88 6.16 -16.62 -30.81
C GLU A 88 6.31 -15.23 -30.18
N ILE A 89 5.57 -14.24 -30.70
CA ILE A 89 5.60 -12.87 -30.18
C ILE A 89 5.00 -12.80 -28.78
N SER A 90 3.91 -13.51 -28.51
CA SER A 90 3.25 -13.48 -27.21
C SER A 90 4.13 -13.99 -26.07
N LYS A 91 5.12 -14.85 -26.36
CA LYS A 91 6.11 -15.31 -25.38
C LYS A 91 7.21 -14.30 -25.07
N VAL A 92 7.32 -13.23 -25.86
CA VAL A 92 8.32 -12.16 -25.66
C VAL A 92 7.70 -10.91 -25.05
N ILE A 93 6.48 -10.55 -25.45
CA ILE A 93 5.84 -9.32 -25.00
C ILE A 93 4.85 -9.55 -23.83
N PRO A 94 4.73 -8.59 -22.91
CA PRO A 94 3.84 -8.72 -21.75
C PRO A 94 2.35 -8.91 -22.06
N MET A 95 1.80 -8.29 -23.10
CA MET A 95 0.35 -8.31 -23.34
C MET A 95 -0.02 -8.17 -24.82
N VAL A 96 -1.04 -8.90 -25.25
CA VAL A 96 -1.60 -8.81 -26.60
C VAL A 96 -3.10 -8.56 -26.52
N LEU A 97 -3.59 -7.53 -27.21
CA LEU A 97 -5.03 -7.29 -27.37
C LEU A 97 -5.49 -7.79 -28.72
N LEU A 98 -6.46 -8.70 -28.70
CA LEU A 98 -7.06 -9.30 -29.89
C LEU A 98 -8.52 -8.87 -30.01
N SER A 99 -8.97 -8.62 -31.24
CA SER A 99 -10.39 -8.45 -31.53
C SER A 99 -11.12 -9.79 -31.51
N GLN A 100 -12.45 -9.75 -31.31
CA GLN A 100 -13.29 -10.94 -31.44
C GLN A 100 -13.12 -11.62 -32.81
N LYS A 101 -12.89 -10.84 -33.87
CA LYS A 101 -12.66 -11.35 -35.23
C LYS A 101 -11.41 -12.25 -35.30
N VAL A 102 -10.34 -11.90 -34.61
CA VAL A 102 -9.12 -12.73 -34.55
C VAL A 102 -9.34 -13.95 -33.67
N LEU A 103 -9.98 -13.77 -32.50
CA LEU A 103 -10.26 -14.87 -31.58
C LEU A 103 -11.17 -15.94 -32.22
N SER A 104 -12.08 -15.55 -33.11
CA SER A 104 -12.95 -16.49 -33.84
C SER A 104 -12.23 -17.42 -34.83
N LEU A 105 -10.91 -17.28 -35.04
CA LEU A 105 -10.12 -18.19 -35.88
C LEU A 105 -9.94 -19.58 -35.24
N LYS A 106 -10.02 -19.68 -33.91
CA LYS A 106 -9.81 -20.92 -33.15
C LYS A 106 -10.80 -21.00 -31.98
N SER A 107 -10.87 -22.15 -31.32
CA SER A 107 -11.70 -22.34 -30.12
C SER A 107 -11.14 -21.57 -28.93
N GLU A 108 -11.99 -21.30 -27.93
CA GLU A 108 -11.58 -20.73 -26.65
C GLU A 108 -10.50 -21.57 -25.95
N GLU A 109 -10.65 -22.91 -25.98
CA GLU A 109 -9.66 -23.86 -25.45
C GLU A 109 -8.26 -23.65 -26.07
N TYR A 110 -8.18 -23.47 -27.39
CA TYR A 110 -6.90 -23.22 -28.06
C TYR A 110 -6.22 -21.96 -27.52
N TRP A 111 -6.96 -20.86 -27.36
CA TRP A 111 -6.39 -19.61 -26.88
C TRP A 111 -5.90 -19.71 -25.44
N THR A 112 -6.71 -20.30 -24.56
CA THR A 112 -6.39 -20.48 -23.14
C THR A 112 -5.21 -21.44 -22.92
N GLU A 113 -5.08 -22.50 -23.73
CA GLU A 113 -3.97 -23.45 -23.61
C GLU A 113 -2.64 -22.90 -24.14
N ASN A 114 -2.67 -22.02 -25.14
CA ASN A 114 -1.47 -21.54 -25.80
C ASN A 114 -1.02 -20.16 -25.30
N PHE A 115 -1.92 -19.34 -24.78
CA PHE A 115 -1.63 -17.96 -24.42
C PHE A 115 -2.10 -17.60 -23.01
N ASP A 116 -1.23 -16.93 -22.29
CA ASP A 116 -1.38 -16.49 -20.89
C ASP A 116 -1.51 -14.96 -20.76
N ASN A 117 -1.42 -14.23 -21.87
CA ASN A 117 -1.32 -12.77 -21.91
C ASN A 117 -2.25 -12.10 -22.94
N LEU A 118 -3.33 -12.77 -23.33
CA LEU A 118 -4.32 -12.23 -24.26
C LEU A 118 -5.44 -11.48 -23.52
N VAL A 119 -5.86 -10.37 -24.09
CA VAL A 119 -7.07 -9.65 -23.67
C VAL A 119 -7.98 -9.46 -24.89
N ASN A 120 -9.24 -9.87 -24.76
CA ASN A 120 -10.25 -9.58 -25.78
C ASN A 120 -10.68 -8.12 -25.67
N VAL A 121 -10.20 -7.28 -26.59
CA VAL A 121 -10.54 -5.85 -26.61
C VAL A 121 -12.03 -5.59 -26.85
N SER A 122 -12.77 -6.57 -27.39
CA SER A 122 -14.20 -6.44 -27.66
C SER A 122 -15.07 -6.63 -26.41
N SER A 123 -14.59 -7.34 -25.38
CA SER A 123 -15.33 -7.63 -24.14
C SER A 123 -14.64 -7.14 -22.86
N MET A 124 -13.44 -6.55 -22.95
CA MET A 124 -12.69 -6.09 -21.77
C MET A 124 -13.46 -5.10 -20.88
N ILE A 125 -14.44 -4.35 -21.42
CA ILE A 125 -15.25 -3.42 -20.60
C ILE A 125 -16.10 -4.15 -19.56
N ASP A 126 -16.48 -5.40 -19.84
CA ASP A 126 -17.28 -6.22 -18.93
C ASP A 126 -16.49 -6.58 -17.66
N ILE A 127 -15.16 -6.63 -17.77
CA ILE A 127 -14.21 -6.91 -16.69
C ILE A 127 -13.66 -5.62 -16.09
N TYR A 128 -13.47 -4.58 -16.92
CA TYR A 128 -12.82 -3.32 -16.58
C TYR A 128 -13.77 -2.13 -16.87
N PRO A 129 -14.79 -1.90 -16.03
CA PRO A 129 -15.82 -0.89 -16.24
C PRO A 129 -15.31 0.55 -16.16
N PHE A 130 -14.09 0.78 -15.64
CA PHE A 130 -13.42 2.09 -15.72
C PHE A 130 -13.13 2.54 -17.16
N LEU A 131 -13.28 1.65 -18.14
CA LEU A 131 -13.23 2.02 -19.56
C LEU A 131 -14.47 2.80 -20.02
N GLU A 132 -15.60 2.71 -19.30
CA GLU A 132 -16.89 3.42 -19.46
C GLU A 132 -17.63 3.28 -20.81
N VAL A 133 -16.93 3.19 -21.94
CA VAL A 133 -17.49 2.99 -23.28
C VAL A 133 -16.78 1.86 -23.99
N THR A 134 -17.55 1.10 -24.76
CA THR A 134 -17.04 0.04 -25.61
C THR A 134 -16.03 0.61 -26.60
N TRP A 135 -15.07 -0.23 -26.99
CA TRP A 135 -14.13 0.17 -28.01
C TRP A 135 -14.85 0.48 -29.34
N ASN A 136 -14.32 1.42 -30.11
CA ASN A 136 -14.95 1.83 -31.38
C ASN A 136 -14.50 1.01 -32.61
N GLY A 137 -13.70 -0.04 -32.40
CA GLY A 137 -13.12 -0.89 -33.45
C GLY A 137 -11.86 -0.35 -34.13
N SER A 138 -11.35 0.83 -33.74
CA SER A 138 -10.10 1.39 -34.27
C SER A 138 -8.87 0.95 -33.46
N VAL A 139 -7.71 0.93 -34.11
CA VAL A 139 -6.42 0.64 -33.45
C VAL A 139 -6.11 1.70 -32.39
N GLU A 140 -6.40 2.97 -32.66
CA GLU A 140 -6.13 4.07 -31.74
C GLU A 140 -6.94 3.95 -30.45
N ASP A 141 -8.20 3.53 -30.54
CA ASP A 141 -9.03 3.33 -29.34
C ASP A 141 -8.60 2.07 -28.56
N ALA A 142 -8.16 1.00 -29.26
CA ALA A 142 -7.56 -0.16 -28.61
C ALA A 142 -6.26 0.19 -27.86
N ILE A 143 -5.41 1.06 -28.41
CA ILE A 143 -4.22 1.59 -27.73
C ILE A 143 -4.61 2.44 -26.52
N ALA A 144 -5.66 3.26 -26.63
CA ALA A 144 -6.17 4.03 -25.50
C ALA A 144 -6.62 3.12 -24.35
N CYS A 145 -7.33 2.04 -24.68
CA CYS A 145 -7.79 1.06 -23.70
C CYS A 145 -6.64 0.30 -23.07
N PHE A 146 -5.63 -0.12 -23.87
CA PHE A 146 -4.38 -0.70 -23.35
C PHE A 146 -3.73 0.22 -22.32
N ALA A 147 -3.63 1.51 -22.67
CA ALA A 147 -2.98 2.49 -21.82
C ALA A 147 -3.74 2.73 -20.50
N MET A 148 -5.07 2.79 -20.55
CA MET A 148 -5.92 2.89 -19.36
C MET A 148 -5.80 1.64 -18.48
N LEU A 149 -5.90 0.45 -19.10
CA LEU A 149 -5.77 -0.84 -18.42
C LEU A 149 -4.43 -0.93 -17.69
N CYS A 150 -3.34 -0.57 -18.36
CA CYS A 150 -2.00 -0.60 -17.78
C CYS A 150 -1.62 0.67 -16.98
N ARG A 151 -2.58 1.57 -16.70
CA ARG A 151 -2.42 2.79 -15.90
C ARG A 151 -1.26 3.68 -16.38
N TYR A 152 -1.14 3.90 -17.69
CA TYR A 152 -0.19 4.87 -18.25
C TYR A 152 -0.64 6.31 -17.95
N ASN A 153 0.33 7.24 -17.83
CA ASN A 153 0.06 8.66 -17.57
C ASN A 153 0.18 9.51 -18.84
N ARG A 154 0.80 8.98 -19.90
CA ARG A 154 1.02 9.67 -21.16
C ARG A 154 0.99 8.71 -22.33
N ILE A 155 0.31 9.11 -23.41
CA ILE A 155 0.41 8.44 -24.71
C ILE A 155 0.99 9.42 -25.74
N VAL A 156 1.88 8.91 -26.59
CA VAL A 156 2.55 9.68 -27.64
C VAL A 156 2.11 9.20 -29.01
N ASP A 157 1.81 10.15 -29.90
CA ASP A 157 1.52 9.94 -31.33
C ASP A 157 0.31 9.03 -31.64
N CYS A 158 -0.65 8.91 -30.72
CA CYS A 158 -1.92 8.20 -30.92
C CYS A 158 -3.12 9.09 -30.60
N SER A 159 -3.95 9.43 -31.60
CA SER A 159 -5.13 10.30 -31.40
C SER A 159 -6.39 9.50 -31.03
N PHE A 160 -7.14 9.93 -30.02
CA PHE A 160 -8.34 9.22 -29.56
C PHE A 160 -9.64 9.88 -30.02
N SER A 161 -10.73 9.12 -29.95
CA SER A 161 -12.09 9.65 -30.20
C SER A 161 -12.48 10.68 -29.12
N LYS A 162 -13.37 11.62 -29.48
CA LYS A 162 -13.91 12.62 -28.53
C LYS A 162 -14.54 11.97 -27.30
N ASN A 163 -15.15 10.79 -27.43
CA ASN A 163 -15.76 10.07 -26.32
C ASN A 163 -14.68 9.52 -25.37
N ARG A 164 -13.67 8.84 -25.92
CA ARG A 164 -12.54 8.31 -25.14
C ARG A 164 -11.76 9.42 -24.42
N SER A 165 -11.53 10.55 -25.09
CA SER A 165 -10.86 11.71 -24.47
C SER A 165 -11.61 12.26 -23.24
N LYS A 166 -12.96 12.23 -23.24
CA LYS A 166 -13.74 12.68 -22.08
C LYS A 166 -13.57 11.78 -20.87
N ILE A 167 -13.48 10.46 -21.09
CA ILE A 167 -13.33 9.45 -20.04
C ILE A 167 -11.92 9.49 -19.45
N ILE A 168 -10.91 9.58 -20.32
CA ILE A 168 -9.52 9.76 -19.90
C ILE A 168 -9.36 11.04 -19.06
N GLY A 169 -10.02 12.13 -19.48
CA GLY A 169 -10.01 13.40 -18.77
C GLY A 169 -8.57 13.87 -18.49
N ASN A 170 -8.29 14.20 -17.23
CA ASN A 170 -6.97 14.68 -16.79
C ASN A 170 -6.05 13.56 -16.30
N ASN A 171 -6.50 12.30 -16.31
CA ASN A 171 -5.75 11.19 -15.73
C ASN A 171 -4.58 10.74 -16.62
N MET A 172 -4.68 10.99 -17.92
CA MET A 172 -3.63 10.67 -18.88
C MET A 172 -3.50 11.78 -19.93
N THR A 173 -2.25 12.15 -20.19
CA THR A 173 -1.89 13.22 -21.12
C THR A 173 -1.66 12.69 -22.53
N TYR A 174 -2.01 13.49 -23.52
CA TYR A 174 -1.68 13.23 -24.92
C TYR A 174 -0.57 14.15 -25.37
N ALA A 175 0.44 13.60 -26.05
CA ALA A 175 1.52 14.36 -26.64
C ALA A 175 1.78 13.91 -28.08
N GLN A 176 2.27 14.84 -28.89
CA GLN A 176 2.66 14.60 -30.28
C GLN A 176 4.11 14.97 -30.48
N HIS A 177 4.83 14.15 -31.23
CA HIS A 177 6.20 14.41 -31.69
C HIS A 177 7.21 14.69 -30.57
N ILE A 178 6.95 14.19 -29.36
CA ILE A 178 7.89 14.27 -28.25
C ILE A 178 8.78 13.03 -28.23
N GLN A 179 10.00 13.21 -27.73
CA GLN A 179 11.00 12.16 -27.59
C GLN A 179 11.41 12.00 -26.12
N PRO A 180 11.94 10.82 -25.74
CA PRO A 180 12.53 10.65 -24.43
C PRO A 180 13.60 11.71 -24.14
N ASN A 181 13.61 12.20 -22.90
CA ASN A 181 14.62 13.13 -22.42
C ASN A 181 16.05 12.60 -22.66
N GLN A 182 17.01 13.50 -22.85
CA GLN A 182 18.41 13.11 -22.75
C GLN A 182 18.82 12.98 -21.28
N THR A 183 19.78 12.10 -21.01
CA THR A 183 20.41 11.88 -19.72
C THR A 183 21.89 12.21 -19.80
N TRP A 184 22.30 13.24 -19.06
CA TRP A 184 23.67 13.71 -18.98
C TRP A 184 24.25 13.37 -17.61
N LEU A 185 25.36 12.64 -17.61
CA LEU A 185 26.12 12.28 -16.41
C LEU A 185 27.23 13.31 -16.15
N PHE A 186 27.35 13.76 -14.92
CA PHE A 186 28.35 14.71 -14.44
C PHE A 186 29.18 14.04 -13.36
N THR A 187 30.49 14.03 -13.55
CA THR A 187 31.42 13.53 -12.54
C THR A 187 32.80 14.15 -12.73
N GLN A 188 33.72 13.81 -11.83
CA GLN A 188 35.14 14.11 -11.97
C GLN A 188 35.87 12.81 -12.31
N PHE A 189 36.77 12.85 -13.29
CA PHE A 189 37.71 11.78 -13.57
C PHE A 189 39.13 12.22 -13.22
N PHE A 190 39.88 11.31 -12.58
CA PHE A 190 41.26 11.58 -12.18
C PHE A 190 42.06 10.29 -12.03
N GLN A 191 43.37 10.37 -12.23
CA GLN A 191 44.28 9.27 -11.93
C GLN A 191 44.67 9.24 -10.46
N HIS A 192 44.21 8.25 -9.72
CA HIS A 192 44.64 8.07 -8.34
C HIS A 192 46.10 7.57 -8.26
N LYS A 193 46.88 8.04 -7.27
CA LYS A 193 48.29 7.64 -7.06
C LYS A 193 48.49 6.13 -6.91
N LYS A 194 47.47 5.43 -6.41
CA LYS A 194 47.44 3.98 -6.23
C LYS A 194 46.79 3.32 -7.44
N LYS A 195 47.53 2.44 -8.13
CA LYS A 195 47.12 1.80 -9.40
C LYS A 195 45.76 1.11 -9.31
N ASN A 196 45.50 0.33 -8.27
CA ASN A 196 44.22 -0.39 -8.11
C ASN A 196 43.03 0.57 -8.01
N ARG A 197 43.16 1.68 -7.26
CA ARG A 197 42.11 2.70 -7.16
C ARG A 197 41.91 3.45 -8.47
N SER A 198 42.99 3.74 -9.19
CA SER A 198 42.92 4.33 -10.53
C SER A 198 42.20 3.40 -11.51
N LYS A 199 42.43 2.09 -11.41
CA LYS A 199 41.71 1.08 -12.19
C LYS A 199 40.21 1.09 -11.90
N GLU A 200 39.80 1.11 -10.63
CA GLU A 200 38.37 1.20 -10.27
C GLU A 200 37.67 2.41 -10.91
N ILE A 201 38.28 3.60 -10.84
CA ILE A 201 37.72 4.83 -11.43
C ILE A 201 37.63 4.72 -12.96
N LYS A 202 38.64 4.14 -13.60
CA LYS A 202 38.63 3.86 -15.05
C LYS A 202 37.53 2.89 -15.44
N ASP A 203 37.38 1.80 -14.69
CA ASP A 203 36.35 0.79 -14.92
C ASP A 203 34.95 1.40 -14.78
N CYS A 204 34.71 2.28 -13.80
CA CYS A 204 33.45 3.01 -13.66
C CYS A 204 33.16 3.92 -14.85
N LEU A 205 34.14 4.73 -15.28
CA LEU A 205 33.95 5.60 -16.44
C LEU A 205 33.67 4.77 -17.71
N MET A 206 34.42 3.70 -17.94
CA MET A 206 34.22 2.80 -19.08
C MET A 206 32.80 2.19 -19.09
N LYS A 207 32.28 1.75 -17.94
CA LYS A 207 30.90 1.26 -17.82
C LYS A 207 29.87 2.34 -18.13
N ASN A 208 30.07 3.56 -17.64
CA ASN A 208 29.18 4.68 -17.94
C ASN A 208 29.19 5.05 -19.44
N CYS A 209 30.35 5.03 -20.11
CA CYS A 209 30.45 5.24 -21.55
C CYS A 209 29.65 4.20 -22.35
N ALA A 210 29.73 2.94 -21.92
CA ALA A 210 29.03 1.81 -22.54
C ALA A 210 27.51 1.82 -22.31
N SER A 211 27.00 2.57 -21.33
CA SER A 211 25.56 2.59 -21.01
C SER A 211 24.74 3.22 -22.14
N PRO A 212 23.71 2.54 -22.69
CA PRO A 212 22.83 3.11 -23.70
C PRO A 212 21.88 4.18 -23.14
N PHE A 213 21.74 4.25 -21.81
CA PHE A 213 20.87 5.22 -21.15
C PHE A 213 21.58 6.53 -20.77
N VAL A 214 22.89 6.61 -20.97
CA VAL A 214 23.67 7.83 -20.81
C VAL A 214 23.98 8.37 -22.20
N ASP A 215 23.41 9.53 -22.52
CA ASP A 215 23.57 10.18 -23.83
C ASP A 215 24.84 11.03 -23.88
N LYS A 216 25.23 11.60 -22.74
CA LYS A 216 26.42 12.46 -22.62
C LYS A 216 27.06 12.35 -21.25
N ILE A 217 28.39 12.41 -21.20
CA ILE A 217 29.17 12.45 -19.95
C ILE A 217 29.96 13.76 -19.94
N VAL A 218 29.79 14.57 -18.90
CA VAL A 218 30.54 15.81 -18.68
C VAL A 218 31.53 15.59 -17.54
N LEU A 219 32.82 15.56 -17.88
CA LEU A 219 33.91 15.43 -16.92
C LEU A 219 34.41 16.81 -16.51
N LEU A 220 34.07 17.22 -15.29
CA LEU A 220 34.48 18.49 -14.70
C LEU A 220 35.80 18.26 -13.93
N ASN A 221 36.93 18.41 -14.62
CA ASN A 221 38.23 17.93 -14.17
C ASN A 221 39.20 19.06 -13.77
N GLU A 222 40.17 18.71 -12.93
CA GLU A 222 41.26 19.61 -12.52
C GLU A 222 42.24 19.89 -13.67
N LYS A 223 42.53 18.87 -14.47
CA LYS A 223 43.49 18.91 -15.58
C LYS A 223 42.99 18.05 -16.73
N ASP A 224 43.69 18.10 -17.87
CA ASP A 224 43.43 17.19 -18.98
C ASP A 224 43.77 15.75 -18.58
N GLU A 225 42.85 14.84 -18.86
CA GLU A 225 42.94 13.40 -18.57
C GLU A 225 42.50 12.58 -19.79
N SER A 226 42.34 13.22 -20.95
CA SER A 226 41.80 12.63 -22.18
C SER A 226 42.60 11.42 -22.67
N SER A 227 43.91 11.38 -22.44
CA SER A 227 44.75 10.22 -22.78
C SER A 227 44.27 8.91 -22.16
N GLU A 228 43.63 8.98 -20.98
CA GLU A 228 43.26 7.81 -20.19
C GLU A 228 41.93 7.18 -20.58
N TRP A 229 41.04 7.92 -21.22
CA TRP A 229 39.66 7.47 -21.46
C TRP A 229 39.20 7.59 -22.91
N LYS A 230 39.89 8.37 -23.76
CA LYS A 230 39.50 8.57 -25.18
C LYS A 230 39.47 7.31 -26.05
N HIS A 231 40.02 6.20 -25.54
CA HIS A 231 40.07 4.92 -26.22
C HIS A 231 38.96 3.96 -25.73
N PHE A 232 38.16 4.37 -24.74
CA PHE A 232 37.05 3.55 -24.26
C PHE A 232 35.93 3.50 -25.32
N PRO A 233 35.27 2.35 -25.51
CA PRO A 233 34.04 2.28 -26.27
C PRO A 233 32.99 3.25 -25.67
N GLY A 234 32.30 4.03 -26.50
CA GLY A 234 31.32 5.02 -26.05
C GLY A 234 31.93 6.37 -25.59
N SER A 235 33.25 6.55 -25.69
CA SER A 235 33.92 7.79 -25.25
C SER A 235 33.59 9.01 -26.10
N GLU A 236 32.99 8.85 -27.27
CA GLU A 236 32.44 9.94 -28.09
C GLU A 236 31.35 10.74 -27.36
N LYS A 237 30.73 10.16 -26.34
CA LYS A 237 29.76 10.82 -25.45
C LYS A 237 30.41 11.76 -24.43
N VAL A 238 31.73 11.67 -24.25
CA VAL A 238 32.47 12.36 -23.19
C VAL A 238 32.89 13.77 -23.63
N GLN A 239 32.51 14.76 -22.84
CA GLN A 239 33.01 16.13 -22.91
C GLN A 239 33.80 16.43 -21.64
N GLN A 240 35.08 16.79 -21.77
CA GLN A 240 35.89 17.24 -20.64
C GLN A 240 35.94 18.77 -20.55
N VAL A 241 35.79 19.28 -19.33
CA VAL A 241 35.94 20.70 -18.99
C VAL A 241 37.04 20.80 -17.94
N ILE A 242 38.07 21.59 -18.23
CA ILE A 242 39.22 21.78 -17.32
C ILE A 242 38.96 23.02 -16.46
N MET A 243 38.72 22.80 -15.17
CA MET A 243 38.40 23.85 -14.20
C MET A 243 39.61 24.30 -13.38
N GLY A 244 40.70 23.53 -13.37
CA GLY A 244 41.88 23.82 -12.53
C GLY A 244 41.70 23.51 -11.04
N GLN A 245 40.54 23.03 -10.62
CA GLN A 245 40.21 22.72 -9.23
C GLN A 245 39.23 21.55 -9.11
N ARG A 246 39.16 20.96 -7.91
CA ARG A 246 38.29 19.82 -7.62
C ARG A 246 36.82 20.18 -7.81
N LEU A 247 36.05 19.25 -8.37
CA LEU A 247 34.62 19.41 -8.59
C LEU A 247 33.88 19.72 -7.28
N SER A 248 33.16 20.84 -7.25
CA SER A 248 32.22 21.22 -6.19
C SER A 248 30.78 21.17 -6.68
N TYR A 249 29.83 21.17 -5.75
CA TYR A 249 28.41 21.23 -6.08
C TYR A 249 28.04 22.56 -6.78
N SER A 250 28.73 23.66 -6.46
CA SER A 250 28.55 24.95 -7.16
C SER A 250 28.91 24.87 -8.64
N HIS A 251 30.02 24.23 -9.00
CA HIS A 251 30.40 24.04 -10.41
C HIS A 251 29.36 23.24 -11.18
N PHE A 252 28.86 22.16 -10.59
CA PHE A 252 27.80 21.35 -11.21
C PHE A 252 26.54 22.18 -11.47
N LEU A 253 26.01 22.85 -10.43
CA LEU A 253 24.79 23.66 -10.54
C LEU A 253 24.95 24.80 -11.55
N GLN A 254 26.10 25.48 -11.53
CA GLN A 254 26.40 26.54 -12.47
C GLN A 254 26.50 26.03 -13.90
N TYR A 255 27.20 24.90 -14.13
CA TYR A 255 27.32 24.34 -15.46
C TYR A 255 25.96 23.91 -16.03
N VAL A 256 25.11 23.28 -15.21
CA VAL A 256 23.74 22.92 -15.62
C VAL A 256 22.92 24.15 -15.97
N HIS A 257 23.00 25.18 -15.12
CA HIS A 257 22.29 26.44 -15.34
C HIS A 257 22.72 27.12 -16.66
N ASP A 258 24.03 27.17 -16.93
CA ASP A 258 24.59 27.97 -18.02
C ASP A 258 24.60 27.25 -19.38
N TYR A 259 24.87 25.93 -19.40
CA TYR A 259 25.23 25.21 -20.63
C TYR A 259 24.34 24.02 -20.99
N VAL A 260 23.58 23.46 -20.06
CA VAL A 260 22.74 22.27 -20.34
C VAL A 260 21.41 22.70 -20.97
N PRO A 261 20.96 22.09 -22.07
CA PRO A 261 19.64 22.36 -22.64
C PRO A 261 18.49 22.14 -21.64
N GLU A 262 17.35 22.75 -21.91
CA GLU A 262 16.11 22.40 -21.20
C GLU A 262 15.71 20.94 -21.48
N ASN A 263 14.90 20.38 -20.59
CA ASN A 263 14.35 19.03 -20.70
C ASN A 263 15.43 17.92 -20.71
N VAL A 264 16.51 18.10 -19.95
CA VAL A 264 17.61 17.12 -19.79
C VAL A 264 17.65 16.62 -18.36
N TYR A 265 17.71 15.30 -18.17
CA TYR A 265 18.04 14.73 -16.86
C TYR A 265 19.54 14.88 -16.60
N THR A 266 19.90 15.55 -15.51
CA THR A 266 21.30 15.78 -15.11
C THR A 266 21.61 14.97 -13.87
N ILE A 267 22.61 14.10 -13.97
CA ILE A 267 23.00 13.17 -12.90
C ILE A 267 24.40 13.55 -12.43
N LEU A 268 24.53 14.01 -11.18
CA LEU A 268 25.83 14.18 -10.52
C LEU A 268 26.16 12.90 -9.76
N CYS A 269 27.35 12.33 -9.91
CA CYS A 269 27.78 11.20 -9.09
C CYS A 269 29.27 11.23 -8.74
N ASN A 270 29.65 10.49 -7.70
CA ASN A 270 31.05 10.24 -7.38
C ASN A 270 31.76 9.46 -8.52
N ALA A 271 33.09 9.62 -8.61
CA ALA A 271 33.92 9.09 -9.70
C ALA A 271 33.96 7.55 -9.78
N ASP A 272 33.60 6.89 -8.69
CA ASP A 272 33.52 5.45 -8.49
C ASP A 272 32.10 4.91 -8.57
N ILE A 273 31.15 5.72 -9.06
CA ILE A 273 29.79 5.31 -9.34
C ILE A 273 29.59 5.05 -10.84
N TYR A 274 28.90 3.96 -11.15
CA TYR A 274 28.38 3.70 -12.49
C TYR A 274 26.89 3.35 -12.48
N ILE A 275 26.25 3.60 -13.63
CA ILE A 275 24.81 3.49 -13.83
C ILE A 275 24.52 2.40 -14.86
N GLU A 276 23.55 1.54 -14.56
CA GLU A 276 23.02 0.51 -15.47
C GLU A 276 21.53 0.74 -15.74
N ASP A 277 20.84 -0.30 -16.21
CA ASP A 277 19.47 -0.28 -16.76
C ASP A 277 18.38 0.23 -15.81
N SER A 278 18.59 0.23 -14.49
CA SER A 278 17.57 0.72 -13.53
C SER A 278 17.23 2.21 -13.70
N ILE A 279 18.10 2.98 -14.37
CA ILE A 279 17.87 4.36 -14.81
C ILE A 279 16.60 4.51 -15.67
N ARG A 280 16.14 3.45 -16.35
CA ARG A 280 14.90 3.47 -17.15
C ARG A 280 13.69 3.92 -16.33
N GLU A 281 13.71 3.70 -15.02
CA GLU A 281 12.65 4.14 -14.12
C GLU A 281 12.54 5.67 -14.02
N LEU A 282 13.62 6.41 -14.30
CA LEU A 282 13.62 7.88 -14.32
C LEU A 282 12.61 8.44 -15.32
N TYR A 283 12.46 7.79 -16.47
CA TYR A 283 11.55 8.20 -17.54
C TYR A 283 10.08 7.93 -17.23
N LYS A 284 9.78 7.33 -16.08
CA LYS A 284 8.42 7.07 -15.58
C LYS A 284 8.01 8.05 -14.48
N VAL A 285 8.88 9.01 -14.14
CA VAL A 285 8.71 9.94 -13.02
C VAL A 285 8.81 11.38 -13.51
N ASP A 286 7.85 12.20 -13.11
CA ASP A 286 7.97 13.65 -13.27
C ASP A 286 9.03 14.21 -12.31
N MET A 287 10.17 14.63 -12.87
CA MET A 287 11.29 15.18 -12.10
C MET A 287 11.21 16.69 -11.86
N LYS A 288 10.13 17.37 -12.29
CA LYS A 288 9.98 18.81 -12.07
C LYS A 288 9.99 19.14 -10.57
N ASN A 289 10.89 20.03 -10.17
CA ASN A 289 11.13 20.46 -8.79
C ASN A 289 11.47 19.30 -7.82
N LYS A 290 12.07 18.21 -8.32
CA LYS A 290 12.51 17.08 -7.50
C LYS A 290 14.01 16.86 -7.62
N MET A 291 14.60 16.36 -6.54
CA MET A 291 15.92 15.76 -6.53
C MET A 291 15.79 14.32 -6.06
N ILE A 292 16.28 13.38 -6.87
CA ILE A 292 16.54 12.01 -6.42
C ILE A 292 17.97 11.98 -5.88
N ALA A 293 18.16 11.56 -4.64
CA ALA A 293 19.47 11.42 -4.00
C ALA A 293 19.65 9.97 -3.53
N LEU A 294 20.52 9.23 -4.21
CA LEU A 294 20.57 7.77 -4.13
C LEU A 294 21.68 7.29 -3.23
N LEU A 295 21.30 6.33 -2.39
CA LEU A 295 22.24 5.46 -1.69
C LEU A 295 22.81 4.44 -2.69
N ARG A 296 24.12 4.21 -2.58
CA ARG A 296 24.85 3.33 -3.50
C ARG A 296 24.67 1.84 -3.22
N TRP A 297 24.90 1.04 -4.25
CA TRP A 297 25.04 -0.41 -4.19
C TRP A 297 26.51 -0.79 -4.28
N ASP A 298 27.09 -1.28 -3.20
CA ASP A 298 28.49 -1.71 -3.15
C ASP A 298 28.66 -3.02 -3.91
N VAL A 299 29.59 -3.03 -4.86
CA VAL A 299 29.90 -4.20 -5.70
C VAL A 299 31.17 -4.85 -5.21
N ASP A 300 31.06 -6.11 -4.79
CA ASP A 300 32.20 -6.89 -4.32
C ASP A 300 33.05 -7.44 -5.48
N LEU A 301 34.12 -8.16 -5.13
CA LEU A 301 35.04 -8.77 -6.11
C LEU A 301 34.41 -9.88 -6.96
N SER A 302 33.28 -10.45 -6.52
CA SER A 302 32.51 -11.45 -7.27
C SER A 302 31.50 -10.81 -8.23
N GLY A 303 31.32 -9.49 -8.15
CA GLY A 303 30.31 -8.75 -8.91
C GLY A 303 28.94 -8.73 -8.23
N HIS A 304 28.81 -9.27 -7.01
CA HIS A 304 27.57 -9.19 -6.25
C HIS A 304 27.40 -7.78 -5.69
N ALA A 305 26.18 -7.23 -5.82
CA ALA A 305 25.86 -5.87 -5.43
C ALA A 305 24.90 -5.86 -4.24
N THR A 306 25.24 -5.10 -3.19
CA THR A 306 24.41 -4.94 -1.99
C THR A 306 24.19 -3.47 -1.67
N LEU A 307 22.98 -3.10 -1.23
CA LEU A 307 22.70 -1.72 -0.82
C LEU A 307 23.57 -1.36 0.39
N PHE A 308 24.31 -0.26 0.31
CA PHE A 308 25.16 0.21 1.41
C PHE A 308 24.29 0.62 2.61
N GLY A 309 24.35 -0.06 3.74
CA GLY A 309 23.49 0.29 4.86
C GLY A 309 23.36 -0.74 5.98
N PRO A 310 22.40 -0.53 6.91
CA PRO A 310 21.32 0.47 6.87
C PRO A 310 21.85 1.90 7.12
N ARG A 311 21.73 2.78 6.11
CA ARG A 311 22.21 4.17 6.14
C ARG A 311 21.21 5.08 5.41
N ALA A 312 21.11 6.34 5.85
CA ALA A 312 20.26 7.36 5.21
C ALA A 312 21.05 8.65 4.90
N ASP A 313 22.35 8.64 5.13
CA ASP A 313 23.23 9.81 5.29
C ASP A 313 24.51 9.69 4.44
N SER A 314 24.43 8.95 3.32
CA SER A 314 25.58 8.58 2.48
C SER A 314 25.21 8.49 1.01
N GLN A 315 24.56 9.53 0.47
CA GLN A 315 24.19 9.54 -0.95
C GLN A 315 25.40 9.83 -1.84
N ASP A 316 25.49 9.15 -2.97
CA ASP A 316 26.62 9.27 -3.92
C ASP A 316 26.17 9.67 -5.33
N THR A 317 24.86 9.77 -5.57
CA THR A 317 24.27 10.19 -6.85
C THR A 317 23.08 11.11 -6.64
N TRP A 318 23.00 12.19 -7.41
CA TRP A 318 21.93 13.17 -7.37
C TRP A 318 21.40 13.43 -8.77
N ILE A 319 20.09 13.38 -8.95
CA ILE A 319 19.43 13.52 -10.26
C ILE A 319 18.46 14.68 -10.22
N PHE A 320 18.53 15.52 -11.25
CA PHE A 320 17.66 16.67 -11.45
C PHE A 320 17.14 16.72 -12.89
N LEU A 321 16.04 17.43 -13.09
CA LEU A 321 15.67 17.97 -14.40
C LEU A 321 16.33 19.34 -14.57
N SER A 322 16.99 19.58 -15.71
CA SER A 322 17.73 20.83 -15.98
C SER A 322 16.85 22.08 -15.81
N ASP A 323 15.59 22.04 -16.24
CA ASP A 323 14.59 23.10 -16.06
C ASP A 323 14.43 23.52 -14.59
N SER A 324 14.50 22.55 -13.67
CA SER A 324 14.34 22.83 -12.24
C SER A 324 15.57 23.54 -11.69
N ILE A 325 16.76 23.28 -12.23
CA ILE A 325 17.97 24.03 -11.87
C ILE A 325 17.94 25.43 -12.49
N LYS A 326 17.60 25.53 -13.78
CA LYS A 326 17.58 26.79 -14.54
C LYS A 326 16.53 27.80 -14.07
N SER A 327 15.41 27.32 -13.54
CA SER A 327 14.33 28.17 -13.04
C SER A 327 14.63 28.84 -11.68
N ARG A 328 15.81 28.61 -11.10
CA ARG A 328 16.19 29.11 -9.77
C ARG A 328 17.38 30.05 -9.83
N LYS A 329 17.39 31.01 -8.90
CA LYS A 329 18.57 31.85 -8.63
C LYS A 329 19.39 31.19 -7.54
N TRP A 330 20.64 30.86 -7.86
CA TRP A 330 21.54 30.14 -6.95
C TRP A 330 22.47 31.10 -6.21
N ASP A 331 22.55 30.94 -4.90
CA ASP A 331 23.66 31.47 -4.10
C ASP A 331 24.79 30.44 -4.10
N TYR A 332 25.63 30.47 -5.13
CA TYR A 332 26.70 29.48 -5.34
C TYR A 332 27.70 29.39 -4.17
N SER A 333 27.81 30.44 -3.35
CA SER A 333 28.68 30.43 -2.17
C SER A 333 28.27 29.34 -1.16
N LYS A 334 26.97 29.04 -1.06
CA LYS A 334 26.43 27.99 -0.19
C LYS A 334 26.68 26.57 -0.69
N PHE A 335 27.10 26.42 -1.94
CA PHE A 335 27.38 25.14 -2.60
C PHE A 335 28.87 24.94 -2.90
N ASN A 336 29.73 25.87 -2.42
CA ASN A 336 31.15 25.86 -2.72
C ASN A 336 31.94 24.90 -1.81
N PHE A 337 31.61 23.62 -1.87
CA PHE A 337 32.32 22.53 -1.21
C PHE A 337 32.47 21.34 -2.15
N CYS A 338 33.58 20.60 -2.01
CA CYS A 338 33.97 19.56 -2.95
C CYS A 338 33.11 18.29 -2.83
N LEU A 339 32.87 17.66 -3.97
CA LEU A 339 32.21 16.35 -4.07
C LEU A 339 33.06 15.27 -3.38
N GLY A 340 32.40 14.36 -2.64
CA GLY A 340 33.05 13.23 -1.96
C GLY A 340 33.80 13.58 -0.66
N HIS A 341 33.53 14.76 -0.07
CA HIS A 341 33.98 15.07 1.29
C HIS A 341 32.98 14.55 2.34
N PRO A 342 33.43 14.18 3.55
CA PRO A 342 32.52 13.74 4.62
C PRO A 342 31.43 14.78 4.92
N GLY A 343 30.17 14.33 5.00
CA GLY A 343 29.00 15.17 5.28
C GLY A 343 28.52 16.05 4.11
N CYS A 344 29.22 16.08 2.97
CA CYS A 344 28.87 16.96 1.86
C CYS A 344 27.48 16.68 1.26
N ASP A 345 27.06 15.42 1.26
CA ASP A 345 25.77 14.93 0.81
C ASP A 345 24.61 15.47 1.67
N ASN A 346 24.74 15.37 3.00
CA ASN A 346 23.76 15.89 3.95
C ASN A 346 23.65 17.42 3.89
N VAL A 347 24.78 18.12 3.74
CA VAL A 347 24.80 19.58 3.54
C VAL A 347 24.16 19.96 2.22
N PHE A 348 24.48 19.25 1.14
CA PHE A 348 23.88 19.49 -0.17
C PHE A 348 22.37 19.31 -0.15
N ALA A 349 21.88 18.20 0.43
CA ALA A 349 20.45 17.96 0.60
C ALA A 349 19.77 19.07 1.41
N GLY A 350 20.39 19.54 2.50
CA GLY A 350 19.89 20.68 3.28
C GLY A 350 19.80 21.98 2.49
N GLN A 351 20.77 22.27 1.62
CA GLN A 351 20.71 23.45 0.75
C GLN A 351 19.70 23.31 -0.39
N ILE A 352 19.57 22.12 -0.98
CA ILE A 352 18.57 21.83 -2.01
C ILE A 352 17.14 21.94 -1.45
N LEU A 353 16.90 21.47 -0.23
CA LEU A 353 15.59 21.60 0.44
C LEU A 353 15.20 23.07 0.64
N ARG A 354 16.16 23.92 1.03
CA ARG A 354 15.96 25.39 1.15
C ARG A 354 15.67 26.07 -0.19
N ASN A 355 15.94 25.39 -1.31
CA ASN A 355 15.59 25.83 -2.66
C ASN A 355 14.30 25.16 -3.17
N TYR A 356 13.41 24.70 -2.27
CA TYR A 356 12.07 24.21 -2.58
C TYR A 356 12.05 23.01 -3.54
N PHE A 357 13.00 22.09 -3.39
CA PHE A 357 12.95 20.78 -4.04
C PHE A 357 12.31 19.75 -3.12
N VAL A 358 11.53 18.84 -3.69
CA VAL A 358 11.18 17.58 -3.03
C VAL A 358 12.35 16.62 -3.18
N ILE A 359 12.78 16.02 -2.06
CA ILE A 359 13.94 15.13 -2.03
C ILE A 359 13.48 13.71 -1.67
N SER A 360 13.94 12.72 -2.44
CA SER A 360 13.63 11.30 -2.25
C SER A 360 14.84 10.42 -2.55
N ASN A 361 14.85 9.21 -1.99
CA ASN A 361 15.90 8.21 -2.18
C ASN A 361 15.29 6.87 -2.61
N PRO A 362 14.90 6.69 -3.88
CA PRO A 362 14.34 5.44 -4.39
C PRO A 362 15.39 4.34 -4.66
N ALA A 363 16.44 4.25 -3.84
CA ALA A 363 17.59 3.37 -4.09
C ALA A 363 17.30 1.86 -4.09
N LEU A 364 16.12 1.43 -3.60
CA LEU A 364 15.71 0.02 -3.68
C LEU A 364 15.26 -0.36 -5.11
N THR A 365 14.77 0.62 -5.88
CA THR A 365 14.38 0.45 -7.28
C THR A 365 15.47 0.94 -8.23
N PHE A 366 15.98 2.15 -7.99
CA PHE A 366 17.01 2.77 -8.82
C PHE A 366 18.39 2.47 -8.23
N ARG A 367 19.19 1.68 -8.93
CA ARG A 367 20.51 1.21 -8.45
C ARG A 367 21.63 1.96 -9.15
N THR A 368 22.50 2.56 -8.34
CA THR A 368 23.78 3.12 -8.76
C THR A 368 24.88 2.32 -8.07
N PHE A 369 25.82 1.80 -8.84
CA PHE A 369 26.78 0.82 -8.37
C PHE A 369 28.10 1.47 -8.03
N HIS A 370 28.67 1.09 -6.90
CA HIS A 370 29.90 1.65 -6.36
C HIS A 370 31.03 0.64 -6.43
N LEU A 371 32.09 1.01 -7.15
CA LEU A 371 33.29 0.20 -7.31
C LEU A 371 34.43 0.81 -6.46
N HIS A 372 34.50 0.41 -5.19
CA HIS A 372 35.53 0.88 -4.25
C HIS A 372 36.07 -0.26 -3.39
N ASN A 373 36.40 -1.38 -4.01
CA ASN A 373 36.95 -2.56 -3.35
C ASN A 373 38.30 -2.29 -2.64
N THR A 374 39.05 -1.28 -3.07
CA THR A 374 40.30 -0.88 -2.43
C THR A 374 40.14 -0.22 -1.06
N ASN A 375 38.95 0.32 -0.75
CA ASN A 375 38.67 1.09 0.49
C ASN A 375 39.63 2.27 0.78
N ILE A 376 40.38 2.74 -0.23
CA ILE A 376 41.33 3.85 -0.05
C ILE A 376 40.57 5.19 0.04
N ARG A 377 40.70 5.89 1.17
CA ARG A 377 40.09 7.19 1.46
C ARG A 377 41.19 8.23 1.73
N ASN A 378 41.03 9.44 1.21
CA ASN A 378 42.01 10.55 1.36
C ASN A 378 41.50 11.67 2.28
N TYR A 379 40.62 11.35 3.22
CA TYR A 379 40.03 12.28 4.18
C TYR A 379 39.94 11.63 5.57
N ASN A 380 39.79 12.45 6.59
CA ASN A 380 39.58 12.06 7.99
C ASN A 380 38.28 12.66 8.55
N GLU A 381 37.87 12.23 9.75
CA GLU A 381 36.66 12.74 10.43
C GLU A 381 36.67 14.26 10.68
N LYS A 382 37.85 14.89 10.68
CA LYS A 382 37.99 16.35 10.83
C LYS A 382 37.66 17.14 9.56
N ASP A 383 37.55 16.46 8.41
CA ASP A 383 37.26 17.07 7.10
C ASP A 383 35.75 17.17 6.82
N VAL A 384 34.91 16.90 7.83
CA VAL A 384 33.46 16.99 7.74
C VAL A 384 33.02 18.42 7.44
N ILE A 385 32.18 18.58 6.41
CA ILE A 385 31.63 19.87 6.02
C ILE A 385 30.60 20.32 7.07
N PRO A 386 30.84 21.40 7.84
CA PRO A 386 29.93 21.81 8.90
C PRO A 386 28.66 22.44 8.33
N SER A 387 27.52 22.15 8.96
CA SER A 387 26.24 22.80 8.67
C SER A 387 25.38 22.92 9.92
N ASP A 388 24.37 23.78 9.87
CA ASP A 388 23.33 23.91 10.89
C ASP A 388 22.29 22.78 10.82
N VAL A 389 22.11 22.18 9.63
CA VAL A 389 21.15 21.10 9.37
C VAL A 389 21.79 20.03 8.50
N TYR A 390 21.66 18.77 8.91
CA TYR A 390 21.89 17.59 8.10
C TYR A 390 20.56 16.92 7.75
N VAL A 391 20.44 16.45 6.51
CA VAL A 391 19.22 15.83 5.99
C VAL A 391 19.51 14.38 5.64
N ASN A 392 19.01 13.47 6.47
CA ASN A 392 19.00 12.03 6.21
C ASN A 392 17.82 11.70 5.29
N ILE A 393 18.05 10.92 4.25
CA ILE A 393 17.06 10.54 3.25
C ILE A 393 16.96 9.02 3.19
N VAL A 394 15.90 8.48 3.77
CA VAL A 394 15.70 7.03 3.96
C VAL A 394 15.50 6.34 2.60
N PRO A 395 16.21 5.25 2.30
CA PRO A 395 15.99 4.44 1.10
C PRO A 395 14.57 3.92 0.98
N SER A 396 14.02 3.96 -0.23
CA SER A 396 12.63 3.57 -0.53
C SER A 396 12.54 2.93 -1.92
N ASN A 397 11.36 2.38 -2.23
CA ASN A 397 10.98 1.99 -3.59
C ASN A 397 10.28 3.14 -4.31
N ILE A 398 10.29 3.09 -5.65
CA ILE A 398 9.32 3.85 -6.45
C ILE A 398 7.98 3.12 -6.36
N ILE A 399 6.90 3.84 -6.06
CA ILE A 399 5.55 3.29 -5.98
C ILE A 399 4.74 3.60 -7.24
N ASP A 400 3.82 2.72 -7.61
CA ASP A 400 2.99 2.86 -8.82
C ASP A 400 1.77 3.76 -8.62
N THR A 401 1.20 3.73 -7.43
CA THR A 401 0.00 4.49 -7.07
C THR A 401 0.34 5.51 -5.99
N LYS A 402 -0.23 6.71 -6.12
CA LYS A 402 -0.17 7.74 -5.11
C LYS A 402 -0.88 7.23 -3.85
N GLN A 403 -0.26 7.42 -2.70
CA GLN A 403 -0.87 7.09 -1.42
C GLN A 403 -1.41 8.35 -0.77
N GLN A 404 -2.73 8.45 -0.61
CA GLN A 404 -3.38 9.55 0.10
C GLN A 404 -3.90 9.09 1.45
N LYS A 405 -3.71 9.93 2.47
CA LYS A 405 -4.22 9.66 3.81
C LYS A 405 -5.73 9.87 3.91
N GLU A 406 -6.28 10.78 3.12
CA GLU A 406 -7.68 11.21 3.20
C GLU A 406 -8.24 11.53 1.83
N SER A 407 -9.58 11.54 1.75
CA SER A 407 -10.32 12.14 0.63
C SER A 407 -10.59 13.62 0.91
N GLU A 408 -10.72 14.41 -0.14
CA GLU A 408 -11.08 15.83 -0.04
C GLU A 408 -12.57 16.04 0.31
N HIS A 409 -13.41 15.02 0.14
CA HIS A 409 -14.86 15.14 0.30
C HIS A 409 -15.42 14.28 1.43
N ILE A 410 -15.71 14.93 2.55
CA ILE A 410 -16.49 14.36 3.66
C ILE A 410 -17.98 14.60 3.34
N LEU A 411 -18.74 13.52 3.23
CA LEU A 411 -20.18 13.55 2.97
C LEU A 411 -20.96 13.83 4.26
N THR A 412 -20.60 13.14 5.34
CA THR A 412 -21.23 13.26 6.66
C THR A 412 -20.28 12.72 7.73
N THR A 413 -20.72 12.73 8.98
CA THR A 413 -20.01 12.12 10.10
C THR A 413 -20.96 11.22 10.87
N ILE A 414 -20.57 9.98 11.02
CA ILE A 414 -21.24 9.01 11.88
C ILE A 414 -20.87 9.37 13.33
N GLN A 415 -21.87 9.64 14.16
CA GLN A 415 -21.66 9.99 15.57
C GLN A 415 -21.83 8.76 16.46
N HIS A 416 -21.05 8.72 17.54
CA HIS A 416 -21.12 7.70 18.56
C HIS A 416 -21.14 8.33 19.95
N ASP A 417 -22.12 7.94 20.76
CA ASP A 417 -22.19 8.31 22.17
C ASP A 417 -21.09 7.60 22.96
N MET A 418 -20.26 8.38 23.66
CA MET A 418 -19.23 7.81 24.53
C MET A 418 -19.87 6.97 25.64
N VAL A 419 -19.55 5.68 25.67
CA VAL A 419 -19.99 4.75 26.70
C VAL A 419 -18.85 4.54 27.71
N PRO A 420 -18.96 5.04 28.96
CA PRO A 420 -17.97 4.76 29.99
C PRO A 420 -18.08 3.31 30.46
N PHE A 421 -16.95 2.71 30.81
CA PHE A 421 -16.95 1.38 31.40
C PHE A 421 -15.78 1.11 32.35
N ASP A 422 -15.96 0.09 33.19
CA ASP A 422 -14.95 -0.35 34.15
C ASP A 422 -14.53 -1.79 33.83
N ILE A 423 -13.23 -2.07 33.88
CA ILE A 423 -12.73 -3.45 33.80
C ILE A 423 -12.96 -4.15 35.14
N LYS A 424 -13.73 -5.24 35.13
CA LYS A 424 -14.03 -6.04 36.32
C LYS A 424 -13.40 -7.41 36.24
N SER A 425 -12.66 -7.80 37.30
CA SER A 425 -12.08 -9.14 37.42
C SER A 425 -12.28 -9.75 38.81
N SER A 426 -11.72 -10.94 39.05
CA SER A 426 -11.73 -11.59 40.36
C SER A 426 -10.95 -10.81 41.42
N SER A 427 -9.96 -10.01 41.01
CA SER A 427 -9.14 -9.17 41.89
C SER A 427 -8.57 -7.97 41.15
N MET A 428 -8.21 -6.92 41.90
CA MET A 428 -7.47 -5.75 41.39
C MET A 428 -6.17 -6.14 40.67
N SER A 429 -5.47 -7.16 41.16
CA SER A 429 -4.23 -7.65 40.52
C SER A 429 -4.50 -8.17 39.11
N ASN A 430 -5.64 -8.83 38.88
CA ASN A 430 -5.99 -9.35 37.56
C ASN A 430 -6.42 -8.23 36.62
N GLU A 431 -7.11 -7.20 37.12
CA GLU A 431 -7.45 -5.99 36.34
C GLU A 431 -6.17 -5.29 35.86
N ILE A 432 -5.19 -5.11 36.74
CA ILE A 432 -3.88 -4.53 36.41
C ILE A 432 -3.17 -5.38 35.35
N THR A 433 -3.10 -6.70 35.54
CA THR A 433 -2.46 -7.61 34.58
C THR A 433 -3.11 -7.51 33.20
N TYR A 434 -4.44 -7.54 33.14
CA TYR A 434 -5.19 -7.45 31.89
C TYR A 434 -4.91 -6.14 31.15
N CYS A 435 -5.04 -5.00 31.82
CA CYS A 435 -4.79 -3.68 31.22
C CYS A 435 -3.34 -3.53 30.74
N THR A 436 -2.37 -3.96 31.56
CA THR A 436 -0.94 -3.90 31.22
C THR A 436 -0.61 -4.75 29.97
N MET A 437 -1.24 -5.91 29.84
CA MET A 437 -1.01 -6.79 28.70
C MET A 437 -1.64 -6.24 27.40
N LEU A 438 -2.81 -5.60 27.48
CA LEU A 438 -3.42 -4.89 26.34
C LEU A 438 -2.56 -3.71 25.86
N GLU A 439 -2.00 -2.94 26.80
CA GLU A 439 -1.11 -1.81 26.48
C GLU A 439 0.18 -2.31 25.82
N LYS A 440 0.80 -3.37 26.35
CA LYS A 440 1.98 -4.01 25.74
C LYS A 440 1.73 -4.54 24.34
N ALA A 441 0.51 -5.00 24.06
CA ALA A 441 0.10 -5.43 22.73
C ALA A 441 -0.16 -4.25 21.77
N GLY A 442 -0.12 -3.00 22.26
CA GLY A 442 -0.40 -1.80 21.47
C GLY A 442 -1.85 -1.71 21.01
N ARG A 443 -2.78 -2.35 21.74
CA ARG A 443 -4.20 -2.42 21.39
C ARG A 443 -5.03 -1.37 22.10
N TYR A 444 -5.14 -1.47 23.42
CA TYR A 444 -5.93 -0.58 24.27
C TYR A 444 -5.05 -0.03 25.39
N ASN A 445 -5.22 1.24 25.73
CA ASN A 445 -4.59 1.85 26.91
C ASN A 445 -5.67 2.13 27.97
N TRP A 446 -6.08 1.07 28.67
CA TRP A 446 -7.11 1.11 29.69
C TRP A 446 -6.51 1.13 31.10
N GLU A 447 -7.22 1.71 32.05
CA GLU A 447 -6.82 1.78 33.45
C GLU A 447 -7.75 0.94 34.35
N PRO A 448 -7.20 0.18 35.30
CA PRO A 448 -7.99 -0.60 36.25
C PRO A 448 -8.69 0.32 37.26
N SER A 449 -9.93 -0.04 37.65
CA SER A 449 -10.72 0.69 38.65
C SER A 449 -10.97 2.18 38.36
N THR A 450 -10.83 2.59 37.09
CA THR A 450 -11.20 3.91 36.58
C THR A 450 -12.23 3.73 35.46
N GLN A 451 -13.09 4.72 35.27
CA GLN A 451 -13.96 4.77 34.09
C GLN A 451 -13.12 4.99 32.84
N ASN A 452 -13.06 3.96 32.03
CA ASN A 452 -12.46 4.00 30.72
C ASN A 452 -13.47 4.57 29.74
N PHE A 453 -12.99 5.44 28.86
CA PHE A 453 -13.71 5.90 27.69
C PHE A 453 -12.98 5.38 26.48
N TYR A 454 -13.70 5.16 25.39
CA TYR A 454 -13.09 4.67 24.18
C TYR A 454 -13.68 5.38 22.96
N PHE A 455 -12.88 5.44 21.89
CA PHE A 455 -13.13 5.97 20.52
C PHE A 455 -13.26 7.48 20.28
N GLU A 456 -13.10 7.86 19.00
CA GLU A 456 -13.42 9.17 18.44
C GLU A 456 -14.93 9.30 18.20
N ALA A 457 -15.59 10.26 18.86
CA ALA A 457 -17.05 10.40 18.81
C ALA A 457 -17.64 10.62 17.41
N GLY A 458 -16.83 11.02 16.42
CA GLY A 458 -17.27 11.30 15.06
C GLY A 458 -16.39 10.62 14.02
N ILE A 459 -16.93 9.62 13.34
CA ILE A 459 -16.25 8.92 12.24
C ILE A 459 -16.63 9.58 10.91
N PRO A 460 -15.69 10.18 10.16
CA PRO A 460 -15.99 10.80 8.88
C PRO A 460 -16.38 9.73 7.84
N VAL A 461 -17.49 9.97 7.16
CA VAL A 461 -17.91 9.20 5.97
C VAL A 461 -17.56 10.03 4.75
N TYR A 462 -16.71 9.46 3.90
CA TYR A 462 -16.22 10.10 2.68
C TYR A 462 -17.01 9.65 1.46
N SER A 463 -16.94 10.43 0.39
CA SER A 463 -17.42 10.03 -0.94
C SER A 463 -16.31 10.19 -1.99
N TRP A 464 -16.25 9.24 -2.92
CA TRP A 464 -15.34 9.20 -4.05
C TRP A 464 -16.13 8.98 -5.33
N LYS A 465 -15.69 9.58 -6.43
CA LYS A 465 -16.29 9.36 -7.76
C LYS A 465 -15.37 8.49 -8.58
N LYS A 466 -15.95 7.57 -9.36
CA LYS A 466 -15.21 6.67 -10.28
C LYS A 466 -14.05 5.99 -9.55
N ALA A 467 -14.42 5.20 -8.54
CA ALA A 467 -13.47 4.56 -7.63
C ALA A 467 -13.81 3.08 -7.44
N GLY A 468 -12.81 2.29 -7.11
CA GLY A 468 -12.94 0.89 -6.75
C GLY A 468 -12.92 0.65 -5.25
N VAL A 469 -13.53 -0.46 -4.84
CA VAL A 469 -13.49 -1.00 -3.48
C VAL A 469 -12.98 -2.43 -3.55
N THR A 470 -11.85 -2.69 -2.89
CA THR A 470 -11.27 -4.04 -2.81
C THR A 470 -12.12 -4.97 -1.95
N SER A 471 -11.85 -6.27 -1.97
CA SER A 471 -12.50 -7.26 -1.13
C SER A 471 -12.35 -6.98 0.37
N ASN A 472 -11.23 -6.42 0.82
CA ASN A 472 -11.05 -5.95 2.20
C ASN A 472 -11.57 -4.53 2.45
N GLY A 473 -12.27 -3.91 1.51
CA GLY A 473 -12.96 -2.62 1.70
C GLY A 473 -12.08 -1.37 1.53
N LEU A 474 -10.87 -1.49 0.99
CA LEU A 474 -9.98 -0.36 0.69
C LEU A 474 -10.47 0.37 -0.56
N VAL A 475 -10.49 1.70 -0.50
CA VAL A 475 -10.87 2.54 -1.65
C VAL A 475 -9.65 2.92 -2.48
N TYR A 476 -9.78 2.88 -3.80
CA TYR A 476 -8.75 3.32 -4.73
C TYR A 476 -9.36 3.87 -6.03
N ASP A 477 -8.61 4.71 -6.73
CA ASP A 477 -8.84 5.00 -8.15
C ASP A 477 -7.68 4.46 -8.99
N LEU A 478 -7.65 4.72 -10.30
CA LEU A 478 -6.61 4.20 -11.19
C LEU A 478 -5.18 4.62 -10.78
N TYR A 479 -5.01 5.75 -10.08
CA TYR A 479 -3.70 6.33 -9.77
C TYR A 479 -3.48 6.60 -8.28
N THR A 480 -4.49 6.39 -7.43
CA THR A 480 -4.47 6.73 -6.00
C THR A 480 -5.07 5.62 -5.15
N ILE A 481 -4.42 5.30 -4.04
CA ILE A 481 -4.95 4.45 -2.97
C ILE A 481 -5.17 5.32 -1.73
N TYR A 482 -6.34 5.18 -1.09
CA TYR A 482 -6.70 5.95 0.11
C TYR A 482 -6.46 5.10 1.36
N LYS A 483 -5.34 5.36 2.06
CA LYS A 483 -4.81 4.48 3.12
C LYS A 483 -5.18 4.89 4.56
N GLY A 484 -5.87 6.01 4.76
CA GLY A 484 -6.16 6.54 6.08
C GLY A 484 -5.00 7.29 6.74
N ARG A 485 -5.29 8.05 7.81
CA ARG A 485 -4.28 8.87 8.52
C ARG A 485 -3.23 8.04 9.23
N GLN A 486 -3.62 6.87 9.75
CA GLN A 486 -2.81 6.02 10.62
C GLN A 486 -2.13 4.86 9.89
N SER A 487 -2.04 4.88 8.56
CA SER A 487 -1.45 3.81 7.74
C SER A 487 0.00 3.44 8.07
N GLU A 488 0.73 4.33 8.74
CA GLU A 488 2.11 4.06 9.17
C GLU A 488 2.16 3.10 10.38
N ASN A 489 1.05 2.94 11.11
CA ASN A 489 0.89 1.90 12.10
C ASN A 489 0.59 0.57 11.39
N PRO A 490 1.39 -0.49 11.60
CA PRO A 490 1.16 -1.81 10.99
C PRO A 490 -0.23 -2.39 11.25
N LEU A 491 -0.90 -2.01 12.34
CA LEU A 491 -2.27 -2.43 12.65
C LEU A 491 -3.30 -1.91 11.65
N TYR A 492 -3.06 -0.73 11.04
CA TYR A 492 -4.00 -0.04 10.13
C TYR A 492 -3.49 0.03 8.68
N ASN A 493 -2.39 -0.66 8.39
CA ASN A 493 -1.78 -0.70 7.08
C ASN A 493 -2.46 -1.73 6.16
N PHE A 494 -3.70 -1.46 5.76
CA PHE A 494 -4.56 -2.42 5.05
C PHE A 494 -4.25 -2.57 3.56
N TRP A 495 -3.42 -1.70 2.98
CA TRP A 495 -3.11 -1.77 1.55
C TRP A 495 -2.18 -2.95 1.22
N MET A 496 -1.32 -3.37 2.15
CA MET A 496 -0.36 -4.46 1.92
C MET A 496 -1.02 -5.80 1.60
N SER A 497 -2.23 -6.03 2.09
CA SER A 497 -3.03 -7.25 1.91
C SER A 497 -4.18 -7.06 0.91
N SER A 498 -4.28 -5.90 0.26
CA SER A 498 -5.42 -5.57 -0.61
C SER A 498 -5.25 -6.09 -2.04
N CYS A 499 -6.33 -6.58 -2.63
CA CYS A 499 -6.38 -6.94 -4.05
C CYS A 499 -6.63 -5.68 -4.92
N ALA A 500 -5.63 -4.80 -5.01
CA ALA A 500 -5.70 -3.55 -5.78
C ALA A 500 -4.84 -3.58 -7.07
N GLU A 501 -4.56 -4.79 -7.57
CA GLU A 501 -3.69 -5.02 -8.72
C GLU A 501 -4.30 -4.47 -10.02
N ILE A 502 -3.46 -4.34 -11.05
CA ILE A 502 -3.83 -3.71 -12.32
C ILE A 502 -4.89 -4.53 -13.08
N PHE A 503 -4.87 -5.86 -12.92
CA PHE A 503 -5.74 -6.79 -13.65
C PHE A 503 -6.76 -7.50 -12.75
N THR A 504 -6.99 -7.01 -11.54
CA THR A 504 -8.08 -7.50 -10.69
C THR A 504 -9.42 -7.35 -11.43
N PRO A 505 -10.21 -8.42 -11.62
CA PRO A 505 -11.54 -8.32 -12.22
C PRO A 505 -12.46 -7.44 -11.39
N LEU A 506 -13.26 -6.59 -12.05
CA LEU A 506 -14.08 -5.59 -11.37
C LEU A 506 -15.57 -5.79 -11.64
N GLN A 507 -16.35 -5.83 -10.57
CA GLN A 507 -17.81 -5.81 -10.65
C GLN A 507 -18.29 -4.35 -10.75
N SER A 508 -18.94 -3.98 -11.85
CA SER A 508 -19.48 -2.64 -12.07
C SER A 508 -20.69 -2.34 -11.19
N ARG A 509 -20.69 -1.22 -10.48
CA ARG A 509 -21.81 -0.77 -9.65
C ARG A 509 -22.09 0.72 -9.85
N ARG A 510 -23.32 1.15 -9.59
CA ARG A 510 -23.63 2.58 -9.55
C ARG A 510 -23.07 3.22 -8.28
N LYS A 511 -23.37 2.61 -7.13
CA LYS A 511 -22.90 3.06 -5.82
C LYS A 511 -22.39 1.88 -5.01
N MET A 512 -21.31 2.05 -4.25
CA MET A 512 -20.74 1.00 -3.40
C MET A 512 -20.34 1.53 -2.03
N ILE A 513 -20.60 0.75 -0.98
CA ILE A 513 -20.15 1.04 0.38
C ILE A 513 -18.74 0.49 0.60
N ALA A 514 -17.86 1.32 1.16
CA ALA A 514 -16.54 0.92 1.62
C ALA A 514 -16.46 0.86 3.15
N VAL A 515 -16.20 -0.33 3.69
CA VAL A 515 -15.87 -0.54 5.10
C VAL A 515 -14.55 -1.32 5.15
N PRO A 516 -13.44 -0.66 5.53
CA PRO A 516 -12.11 -1.22 5.38
C PRO A 516 -11.71 -2.13 6.55
N PHE A 517 -11.06 -3.25 6.25
CA PHE A 517 -10.46 -4.18 7.21
C PHE A 517 -9.04 -4.55 6.81
N LYS A 518 -8.28 -5.08 7.77
CA LYS A 518 -6.92 -5.59 7.54
C LYS A 518 -6.89 -6.74 6.53
N ASP A 519 -7.89 -7.61 6.58
CA ASP A 519 -8.05 -8.76 5.69
C ASP A 519 -9.54 -9.13 5.57
N CYS A 520 -9.82 -10.18 4.81
CA CYS A 520 -11.18 -10.65 4.53
C CYS A 520 -11.77 -11.58 5.62
N SER A 521 -11.13 -11.74 6.78
CA SER A 521 -11.58 -12.65 7.85
C SER A 521 -13.00 -12.36 8.33
N VAL A 522 -13.42 -11.07 8.31
CA VAL A 522 -14.77 -10.65 8.68
C VAL A 522 -15.86 -11.35 7.84
N PHE A 523 -15.55 -11.71 6.59
CA PHE A 523 -16.46 -12.37 5.65
C PHE A 523 -16.44 -13.91 5.76
N LYS A 524 -15.66 -14.49 6.67
CA LYS A 524 -15.57 -15.96 6.85
C LYS A 524 -16.61 -16.53 7.81
N HIS A 525 -17.26 -15.69 8.62
CA HIS A 525 -18.26 -16.14 9.58
C HIS A 525 -19.46 -15.16 9.65
N PRO A 526 -20.73 -15.65 9.64
CA PRO A 526 -21.91 -14.79 9.68
C PRO A 526 -21.95 -13.82 10.87
N ASP A 527 -21.55 -14.28 12.06
CA ASP A 527 -21.60 -13.44 13.26
C ASP A 527 -20.58 -12.29 13.21
N THR A 528 -19.36 -12.52 12.72
CA THR A 528 -18.35 -11.46 12.57
C THR A 528 -18.74 -10.49 11.46
N TYR A 529 -19.31 -11.01 10.38
CA TYR A 529 -19.84 -10.24 9.25
C TYR A 529 -20.98 -9.32 9.70
N LEU A 530 -21.94 -9.87 10.46
CA LEU A 530 -23.06 -9.09 10.99
C LEU A 530 -22.58 -7.99 11.94
N LEU A 531 -21.76 -8.36 12.93
CA LEU A 531 -21.32 -7.44 13.95
C LEU A 531 -20.46 -6.30 13.39
N ASN A 532 -19.47 -6.61 12.55
CA ASN A 532 -18.44 -5.63 12.16
C ASN A 532 -18.72 -4.98 10.81
N TYR A 533 -19.33 -5.69 9.86
CA TYR A 533 -19.60 -5.16 8.52
C TYR A 533 -21.02 -4.63 8.36
N ILE A 534 -22.04 -5.47 8.63
CA ILE A 534 -23.44 -5.09 8.39
C ILE A 534 -23.89 -3.95 9.29
N SER A 535 -23.45 -3.89 10.55
CA SER A 535 -23.75 -2.77 11.45
C SER A 535 -23.38 -1.41 10.84
N LYS A 536 -22.16 -1.31 10.28
CA LYS A 536 -21.64 -0.11 9.62
C LYS A 536 -22.33 0.15 8.28
N VAL A 537 -22.51 -0.89 7.47
CA VAL A 537 -23.24 -0.80 6.19
C VAL A 537 -24.64 -0.23 6.42
N LYS A 538 -25.38 -0.74 7.41
CA LYS A 538 -26.75 -0.31 7.69
C LYS A 538 -26.81 1.17 8.08
N ARG A 539 -25.83 1.65 8.84
CA ARG A 539 -25.72 3.07 9.20
C ARG A 539 -25.37 3.94 7.99
N ILE A 540 -24.45 3.51 7.14
CA ILE A 540 -24.10 4.24 5.90
C ILE A 540 -25.29 4.28 4.92
N LEU A 541 -26.08 3.20 4.83
CA LEU A 541 -27.30 3.14 4.02
C LEU A 541 -28.36 4.16 4.43
N THR A 542 -28.35 4.67 5.67
CA THR A 542 -29.28 5.77 6.06
C THR A 542 -29.01 7.07 5.30
N VAL A 543 -27.78 7.25 4.82
CA VAL A 543 -27.32 8.42 4.07
C VAL A 543 -27.27 8.12 2.57
N CYS A 544 -26.98 6.86 2.21
CA CYS A 544 -26.91 6.41 0.82
C CYS A 544 -27.73 5.12 0.60
N PRO A 545 -29.08 5.20 0.54
CA PRO A 545 -29.95 4.01 0.56
C PRO A 545 -29.83 3.08 -0.65
N ASP A 546 -29.37 3.59 -1.80
CA ASP A 546 -29.22 2.86 -3.05
C ASP A 546 -27.81 2.27 -3.25
N ALA A 547 -26.96 2.32 -2.23
CA ALA A 547 -25.60 1.80 -2.31
C ALA A 547 -25.52 0.28 -2.17
N SER A 548 -24.69 -0.33 -3.01
CA SER A 548 -24.34 -1.74 -2.91
C SER A 548 -23.33 -2.01 -1.78
N PHE A 549 -23.24 -3.25 -1.33
CA PHE A 549 -22.30 -3.72 -0.32
C PHE A 549 -21.95 -5.20 -0.56
N TRP A 550 -20.87 -5.68 0.02
CA TRP A 550 -20.41 -7.06 -0.11
C TRP A 550 -21.32 -8.04 0.62
N LEU A 551 -21.68 -9.14 -0.03
CA LEU A 551 -22.49 -10.23 0.52
C LEU A 551 -21.89 -11.59 0.15
N PRO A 552 -21.32 -12.33 1.12
CA PRO A 552 -21.00 -13.73 0.94
C PRO A 552 -22.28 -14.53 0.65
N LYS A 553 -22.24 -15.35 -0.40
CA LYS A 553 -23.41 -16.11 -0.88
C LYS A 553 -23.98 -17.04 0.18
N GLU A 554 -23.10 -17.62 1.00
CA GLU A 554 -23.46 -18.51 2.10
C GLU A 554 -24.28 -17.81 3.18
N PHE A 555 -24.19 -16.48 3.29
CA PHE A 555 -24.80 -15.71 4.39
C PHE A 555 -26.17 -15.15 4.02
N GLU A 556 -26.60 -15.27 2.76
CA GLU A 556 -27.88 -14.73 2.29
C GLU A 556 -29.05 -15.30 3.09
N ASN A 557 -29.05 -16.61 3.36
CA ASN A 557 -30.10 -17.26 4.14
C ASN A 557 -30.12 -16.77 5.59
N SER A 558 -28.95 -16.54 6.21
CA SER A 558 -28.87 -15.99 7.57
C SER A 558 -29.47 -14.58 7.64
N LEU A 559 -29.21 -13.73 6.64
CA LEU A 559 -29.75 -12.36 6.60
C LEU A 559 -31.26 -12.31 6.43
N ARG A 560 -31.88 -13.29 5.77
CA ARG A 560 -33.35 -13.35 5.61
C ARG A 560 -34.11 -13.55 6.93
N HIS A 561 -33.43 -13.97 8.00
CA HIS A 561 -34.01 -14.08 9.33
C HIS A 561 -34.14 -12.74 10.05
N PHE A 562 -33.60 -11.65 9.49
CA PHE A 562 -33.65 -10.31 10.06
C PHE A 562 -34.75 -9.47 9.42
N HIS A 563 -35.29 -8.50 10.16
CA HIS A 563 -36.17 -7.45 9.67
C HIS A 563 -35.37 -6.44 8.85
N TRP A 564 -35.04 -6.87 7.63
CA TRP A 564 -34.36 -6.03 6.66
C TRP A 564 -35.07 -6.18 5.32
N GLU A 565 -35.52 -5.06 4.74
CA GLU A 565 -36.15 -5.02 3.43
C GLU A 565 -35.15 -5.36 2.32
N PHE A 566 -34.78 -6.63 2.22
CA PHE A 566 -33.72 -7.10 1.34
C PHE A 566 -34.04 -6.88 -0.15
N ALA A 567 -35.33 -6.86 -0.49
CA ALA A 567 -35.82 -6.66 -1.85
C ALA A 567 -35.53 -5.24 -2.41
N SER A 568 -35.28 -4.24 -1.56
CA SER A 568 -34.94 -2.89 -1.99
C SER A 568 -33.42 -2.65 -2.05
N LEU A 569 -32.60 -3.65 -1.71
CA LEU A 569 -31.15 -3.56 -1.68
C LEU A 569 -30.52 -4.11 -2.95
N SER A 570 -29.27 -3.73 -3.20
CA SER A 570 -28.48 -4.23 -4.32
C SER A 570 -27.15 -4.82 -3.84
N PRO A 571 -27.15 -5.95 -3.10
CA PRO A 571 -25.91 -6.58 -2.63
C PRO A 571 -25.02 -7.04 -3.80
N VAL A 572 -23.73 -7.15 -3.54
CA VAL A 572 -22.70 -7.65 -4.47
C VAL A 572 -22.19 -8.98 -3.94
N GLU A 573 -22.16 -10.02 -4.77
CA GLU A 573 -21.53 -11.29 -4.39
C GLU A 573 -20.06 -11.04 -4.02
N PHE A 574 -19.70 -11.43 -2.80
CA PHE A 574 -18.34 -11.31 -2.29
C PHE A 574 -17.44 -12.39 -2.88
N ASP A 575 -16.30 -11.97 -3.42
CA ASP A 575 -15.21 -12.84 -3.85
C ASP A 575 -13.89 -12.16 -3.48
N GLU A 576 -13.02 -12.90 -2.79
CA GLU A 576 -11.74 -12.38 -2.26
C GLU A 576 -10.77 -11.95 -3.37
N TYR A 577 -10.93 -12.48 -4.58
CA TYR A 577 -10.09 -12.21 -5.75
C TYR A 577 -10.64 -11.12 -6.67
N THR A 578 -11.79 -10.54 -6.36
CA THR A 578 -12.40 -9.46 -7.14
C THR A 578 -12.44 -8.15 -6.37
N ALA A 579 -12.66 -7.06 -7.10
CA ALA A 579 -13.00 -5.78 -6.52
C ALA A 579 -14.27 -5.24 -7.21
N THR A 580 -14.79 -4.13 -6.72
CA THR A 580 -15.83 -3.38 -7.42
C THR A 580 -15.25 -2.14 -8.06
N TRP A 581 -15.97 -1.61 -9.06
CA TRP A 581 -15.77 -0.26 -9.55
C TRP A 581 -17.12 0.45 -9.58
N ALA A 582 -17.21 1.61 -8.95
CA ALA A 582 -18.46 2.33 -8.81
C ALA A 582 -18.39 3.78 -9.32
N ASP A 583 -19.52 4.28 -9.84
CA ASP A 583 -19.64 5.71 -10.16
C ASP A 583 -19.47 6.57 -8.91
N GLU A 584 -19.98 6.10 -7.77
CA GLU A 584 -19.79 6.69 -6.46
C GLU A 584 -19.47 5.61 -5.41
N VAL A 585 -18.41 5.82 -4.62
CA VAL A 585 -18.11 5.03 -3.43
C VAL A 585 -18.38 5.91 -2.22
N VAL A 586 -19.07 5.38 -1.20
CA VAL A 586 -19.32 6.08 0.07
C VAL A 586 -18.84 5.19 1.21
N GLY A 587 -18.06 5.71 2.14
CA GLY A 587 -17.56 4.85 3.20
C GLY A 587 -16.49 5.43 4.08
N LEU A 588 -15.82 4.54 4.79
CA LEU A 588 -14.82 4.85 5.80
C LEU A 588 -13.40 4.64 5.24
N LEU A 589 -12.42 5.24 5.91
CA LEU A 589 -11.00 5.01 5.63
C LEU A 589 -10.36 4.12 6.69
N PRO A 590 -9.30 3.37 6.36
CA PRO A 590 -8.57 2.58 7.34
C PRO A 590 -8.13 3.41 8.54
N GLY A 591 -8.46 2.94 9.74
CA GLY A 591 -8.10 3.59 10.99
C GLY A 591 -8.81 2.95 12.17
N PRO A 592 -8.37 3.21 13.41
CA PRO A 592 -9.05 2.75 14.61
C PRO A 592 -10.53 3.11 14.57
N GLU A 593 -10.85 4.35 14.25
CA GLU A 593 -12.20 4.89 14.22
C GLU A 593 -13.14 4.08 13.30
N SER A 594 -12.63 3.53 12.20
CA SER A 594 -13.44 2.76 11.25
C SER A 594 -13.75 1.33 11.71
N LEU A 595 -12.95 0.77 12.62
CA LEU A 595 -13.06 -0.62 13.08
C LEU A 595 -13.88 -0.76 14.36
N GLU A 596 -13.98 0.30 15.14
CA GLU A 596 -14.55 0.27 16.49
C GLU A 596 -16.08 0.21 16.46
N LEU A 597 -16.67 -0.43 17.47
CA LEU A 597 -18.12 -0.58 17.58
C LEU A 597 -18.66 0.47 18.53
N GLY A 598 -19.67 1.20 18.11
CA GLY A 598 -20.42 2.07 19.02
C GLY A 598 -21.76 1.47 19.43
N LYS A 599 -22.38 2.11 20.41
CA LYS A 599 -23.71 1.72 20.91
C LYS A 599 -24.74 1.69 19.79
N GLU A 600 -24.68 2.66 18.88
CA GLU A 600 -25.57 2.82 17.74
C GLU A 600 -25.41 1.68 16.72
N ASP A 601 -24.21 1.09 16.60
CA ASP A 601 -23.98 -0.09 15.76
C ASP A 601 -24.75 -1.29 16.34
N ILE A 602 -24.69 -1.48 17.67
CA ILE A 602 -25.39 -2.56 18.37
C ILE A 602 -26.91 -2.35 18.34
N GLU A 603 -27.38 -1.13 18.57
CA GLU A 603 -28.80 -0.78 18.49
C GLU A 603 -29.36 -1.03 17.09
N THR A 604 -28.59 -0.68 16.06
CA THR A 604 -28.95 -0.96 14.66
C THR A 604 -29.14 -2.47 14.43
N LEU A 605 -28.24 -3.31 14.93
CA LEU A 605 -28.37 -4.77 14.81
C LEU A 605 -29.55 -5.33 15.63
N ARG A 606 -29.77 -4.83 16.85
CA ARG A 606 -30.91 -5.25 17.69
C ARG A 606 -32.25 -4.89 17.06
N GLN A 607 -32.36 -3.75 16.38
CA GLN A 607 -33.55 -3.36 15.61
C GLN A 607 -33.80 -4.28 14.41
N MET A 608 -32.76 -4.93 13.87
CA MET A 608 -32.90 -5.89 12.78
C MET A 608 -33.40 -7.26 13.27
N LEU A 609 -33.32 -7.59 14.56
CA LEU A 609 -33.80 -8.88 15.06
C LEU A 609 -35.35 -8.93 15.04
N PRO A 610 -35.97 -10.04 14.62
CA PRO A 610 -37.43 -10.19 14.67
C PRO A 610 -38.03 -10.08 16.05
N ILE A 611 -37.32 -10.66 17.01
CA ILE A 611 -37.70 -10.65 18.41
C ILE A 611 -36.41 -10.39 19.18
N TRP A 612 -36.32 -9.21 19.78
CA TRP A 612 -35.29 -8.89 20.75
C TRP A 612 -35.93 -8.35 22.01
N LYS A 613 -35.55 -8.92 23.17
CA LYS A 613 -36.00 -8.45 24.48
C LYS A 613 -34.87 -7.71 25.16
N ALA A 614 -35.14 -6.46 25.54
CA ALA A 614 -34.16 -5.61 26.20
C ALA A 614 -33.79 -6.13 27.60
N ASP A 615 -34.77 -6.70 28.31
CA ASP A 615 -34.57 -7.15 29.69
C ASP A 615 -34.25 -8.66 29.77
N PRO A 616 -33.31 -9.06 30.63
CA PRO A 616 -33.00 -10.46 30.89
C PRO A 616 -34.14 -11.11 31.67
N SER A 617 -34.35 -12.42 31.49
CA SER A 617 -35.21 -13.20 32.38
C SER A 617 -34.37 -13.78 33.51
N PRO A 618 -34.90 -13.80 34.74
CA PRO A 618 -34.15 -14.29 35.89
C PRO A 618 -33.74 -15.75 35.68
N ARG A 619 -32.50 -16.08 36.03
CA ARG A 619 -31.97 -17.45 36.12
C ARG A 619 -31.92 -18.19 34.78
N VAL A 620 -31.66 -17.49 33.68
CA VAL A 620 -31.37 -18.11 32.38
C VAL A 620 -29.87 -17.99 32.10
N CYS A 621 -29.16 -19.12 32.08
CA CYS A 621 -27.72 -19.16 31.85
C CYS A 621 -27.40 -19.79 30.49
N ALA A 622 -26.58 -19.12 29.70
CA ALA A 622 -26.07 -19.63 28.43
C ALA A 622 -24.57 -19.91 28.51
N PHE A 623 -24.15 -21.03 27.95
CA PHE A 623 -22.74 -21.39 27.78
C PHE A 623 -22.41 -21.46 26.29
N ILE A 624 -21.35 -20.77 25.88
CA ILE A 624 -20.75 -20.99 24.56
C ILE A 624 -19.88 -22.25 24.67
N VAL A 625 -20.31 -23.31 23.98
CA VAL A 625 -19.70 -24.64 24.07
C VAL A 625 -18.61 -24.78 23.03
N ASP A 626 -17.43 -25.21 23.47
CA ASP A 626 -16.28 -25.49 22.63
C ASP A 626 -15.51 -26.74 23.09
N ASN A 627 -14.28 -26.91 22.60
CA ASN A 627 -13.40 -28.01 22.98
C ASN A 627 -12.94 -27.99 24.45
N VAL A 628 -13.09 -26.85 25.15
CA VAL A 628 -12.73 -26.68 26.56
C VAL A 628 -13.99 -26.64 27.43
N ILE A 629 -14.92 -25.71 27.19
CA ILE A 629 -16.23 -25.69 27.84
C ILE A 629 -17.14 -26.69 27.12
N THR A 630 -17.03 -27.97 27.48
CA THR A 630 -17.89 -29.02 26.96
C THR A 630 -19.19 -29.14 27.77
N GLU A 631 -20.25 -29.70 27.18
CA GLU A 631 -21.49 -29.99 27.94
C GLU A 631 -21.23 -30.89 29.15
N ALA A 632 -20.34 -31.88 29.01
CA ALA A 632 -19.99 -32.81 30.07
C ALA A 632 -19.32 -32.08 31.24
N PHE A 633 -18.39 -31.17 30.95
CA PHE A 633 -17.75 -30.32 31.94
C PHE A 633 -18.76 -29.41 32.65
N ILE A 634 -19.64 -28.74 31.90
CA ILE A 634 -20.67 -27.86 32.48
C ILE A 634 -21.55 -28.65 33.46
N LYS A 635 -22.06 -29.82 33.05
CA LYS A 635 -22.93 -30.66 33.88
C LYS A 635 -22.25 -31.15 35.15
N LYS A 636 -20.97 -31.52 35.06
CA LYS A 636 -20.21 -32.07 36.19
C LYS A 636 -19.72 -31.00 37.17
N SER A 637 -19.24 -29.87 36.67
CA SER A 637 -18.41 -28.93 37.46
C SER A 637 -19.03 -27.55 37.64
N ILE A 638 -19.93 -27.11 36.75
CA ILE A 638 -20.50 -25.76 36.79
C ILE A 638 -21.94 -25.76 37.31
N ILE A 639 -22.81 -26.64 36.81
CA ILE A 639 -24.21 -26.73 37.25
C ILE A 639 -24.36 -26.90 38.76
N PRO A 640 -23.57 -27.73 39.48
CA PRO A 640 -23.67 -27.81 40.93
C PRO A 640 -23.47 -26.46 41.61
N THR A 641 -22.55 -25.63 41.12
CA THR A 641 -22.31 -24.28 41.65
C THR A 641 -23.50 -23.34 41.39
N LEU A 642 -24.23 -23.50 40.29
CA LEU A 642 -25.44 -22.72 40.00
C LEU A 642 -26.63 -23.17 40.87
N CYS A 643 -26.76 -24.48 41.09
CA CYS A 643 -27.89 -25.09 41.79
C CYS A 643 -27.74 -25.18 43.32
N ASP A 644 -26.52 -25.08 43.88
CA ASP A 644 -26.24 -25.05 45.32
C ASP A 644 -26.98 -23.90 46.05
N HIS A 645 -27.51 -22.93 45.31
CA HIS A 645 -28.23 -21.75 45.81
C HIS A 645 -29.77 -21.87 45.80
N SER A 646 -30.34 -23.10 45.73
CA SER A 646 -31.80 -23.34 45.81
C SER A 646 -32.65 -22.69 44.69
N ALA A 647 -32.05 -22.45 43.53
CA ALA A 647 -32.67 -21.74 42.41
C ALA A 647 -32.71 -22.61 41.13
N ASP A 648 -33.88 -22.71 40.50
CA ASP A 648 -34.04 -23.39 39.21
C ASP A 648 -33.45 -22.53 38.07
N TRP A 649 -32.25 -22.86 37.63
CA TRP A 649 -31.62 -22.24 36.45
C TRP A 649 -32.01 -22.96 35.15
N VAL A 650 -32.37 -22.18 34.14
CA VAL A 650 -32.52 -22.69 32.77
C VAL A 650 -31.17 -22.61 32.08
N ILE A 651 -30.57 -23.78 31.79
CA ILE A 651 -29.27 -23.87 31.14
C ILE A 651 -29.45 -24.03 29.62
N ARG A 652 -28.77 -23.18 28.85
CA ARG A 652 -28.71 -23.24 27.39
C ARG A 652 -27.28 -23.50 26.94
N TYR A 653 -27.13 -24.41 25.99
CA TYR A 653 -25.86 -24.74 25.35
C TYR A 653 -25.87 -24.14 23.95
N ILE A 654 -24.88 -23.30 23.65
CA ILE A 654 -24.76 -22.64 22.35
C ILE A 654 -23.49 -23.20 21.70
N PRO A 655 -23.62 -24.18 20.79
CA PRO A 655 -22.47 -24.75 20.11
C PRO A 655 -21.92 -23.76 19.07
N GLU A 656 -20.64 -23.90 18.74
CA GLU A 656 -20.01 -23.13 17.65
C GLU A 656 -20.76 -23.31 16.32
N SER A 657 -21.36 -24.47 16.09
CA SER A 657 -22.17 -24.78 14.89
C SER A 657 -23.51 -24.05 14.80
N ASP A 658 -24.00 -23.42 15.87
CA ASP A 658 -25.27 -22.66 15.87
C ASP A 658 -25.07 -21.26 15.26
N VAL A 659 -24.65 -21.23 14.01
CA VAL A 659 -24.21 -20.02 13.30
C VAL A 659 -25.41 -19.17 12.89
N GLY A 660 -25.40 -17.88 13.25
CA GLY A 660 -26.43 -16.91 12.82
C GLY A 660 -27.80 -17.09 13.49
N SER A 661 -27.89 -17.89 14.56
CA SER A 661 -29.08 -18.07 15.39
C SER A 661 -28.95 -17.27 16.68
N TYR A 662 -29.95 -16.43 16.98
CA TYR A 662 -29.96 -15.54 18.15
C TYR A 662 -31.06 -15.87 19.16
N SER A 663 -31.87 -16.89 18.88
CA SER A 663 -33.01 -17.27 19.73
C SER A 663 -32.55 -17.77 21.11
N ALA A 664 -31.45 -18.53 21.16
CA ALA A 664 -30.86 -19.06 22.38
C ALA A 664 -30.32 -17.95 23.31
N LEU A 665 -30.01 -16.77 22.77
CA LEU A 665 -29.51 -15.62 23.52
C LEU A 665 -30.64 -14.76 24.12
N GLN A 666 -31.88 -14.92 23.65
CA GLN A 666 -33.00 -14.12 24.13
C GLN A 666 -33.28 -14.38 25.61
N SER A 667 -33.44 -13.30 26.38
CA SER A 667 -33.74 -13.34 27.81
C SER A 667 -32.67 -14.01 28.69
N VAL A 668 -31.46 -14.23 28.19
CA VAL A 668 -30.34 -14.73 29.01
C VAL A 668 -29.96 -13.68 30.04
N SER A 669 -29.79 -14.09 31.30
CA SER A 669 -29.31 -13.23 32.40
C SER A 669 -27.82 -13.44 32.73
N LEU A 670 -27.27 -14.61 32.38
CA LEU A 670 -25.85 -14.95 32.58
C LEU A 670 -25.31 -15.66 31.33
N CYS A 671 -24.21 -15.18 30.76
CA CYS A 671 -23.51 -15.85 29.67
C CYS A 671 -22.07 -16.16 30.07
N VAL A 672 -21.58 -17.34 29.74
CA VAL A 672 -20.22 -17.79 30.09
C VAL A 672 -19.50 -18.36 28.88
N PHE A 673 -18.26 -17.92 28.64
CA PHE A 673 -17.44 -18.43 27.54
C PHE A 673 -15.93 -18.30 27.82
N ILE A 674 -15.11 -18.98 27.03
CA ILE A 674 -13.64 -18.78 27.00
C ILE A 674 -13.27 -17.96 25.76
N GLY A 675 -12.64 -16.82 26.00
CA GLY A 675 -12.01 -15.98 24.98
C GLY A 675 -10.61 -16.46 24.62
N SER A 676 -10.25 -16.30 23.36
CA SER A 676 -8.94 -16.56 22.77
C SER A 676 -8.72 -15.73 21.50
N GLU A 677 -7.52 -15.75 20.93
CA GLU A 677 -7.19 -15.02 19.68
C GLU A 677 -8.15 -15.35 18.54
N GLN A 678 -8.54 -16.62 18.44
CA GLN A 678 -9.41 -17.12 17.37
C GLN A 678 -10.89 -17.06 17.76
N SER A 679 -11.23 -16.59 18.96
CA SER A 679 -12.60 -16.62 19.48
C SER A 679 -13.51 -15.49 18.97
N ALA A 680 -13.04 -14.61 18.08
CA ALA A 680 -13.84 -13.48 17.57
C ALA A 680 -15.23 -13.93 17.10
N TYR A 681 -15.31 -15.04 16.36
CA TYR A 681 -16.58 -15.61 15.92
C TYR A 681 -17.45 -16.18 17.06
N LYS A 682 -16.85 -16.64 18.16
CA LYS A 682 -17.54 -17.21 19.34
C LYS A 682 -18.33 -16.15 20.08
N TRP A 683 -17.71 -15.00 20.34
CA TRP A 683 -18.34 -13.93 21.09
C TRP A 683 -19.06 -12.90 20.21
N SER A 684 -18.81 -12.87 18.89
CA SER A 684 -19.46 -11.91 17.99
C SER A 684 -20.98 -11.95 18.09
N ARG A 685 -21.62 -13.11 18.26
CA ARG A 685 -23.09 -13.18 18.40
C ARG A 685 -23.65 -12.58 19.68
N LEU A 686 -22.81 -12.33 20.69
CA LEU A 686 -23.24 -11.91 22.02
C LEU A 686 -23.76 -10.47 22.08
N TRP A 687 -23.59 -9.68 21.00
CA TRP A 687 -24.26 -8.37 20.88
C TRP A 687 -25.79 -8.48 21.02
N ALA A 688 -26.37 -9.64 20.71
CA ALA A 688 -27.80 -9.90 20.76
C ALA A 688 -28.33 -10.20 22.18
N LEU A 689 -27.45 -10.33 23.18
CA LEU A 689 -27.86 -10.50 24.58
C LEU A 689 -28.73 -9.30 25.04
N PRO A 690 -29.63 -9.52 26.02
CA PRO A 690 -30.37 -8.44 26.67
C PRO A 690 -29.41 -7.43 27.32
N LYS A 691 -29.88 -6.19 27.50
CA LYS A 691 -29.18 -5.20 28.31
C LYS A 691 -29.04 -5.72 29.73
N GLU A 692 -28.00 -5.28 30.44
CA GLU A 692 -27.67 -5.69 31.81
C GLU A 692 -27.39 -7.19 31.99
N CYS A 693 -27.39 -8.01 30.92
CA CYS A 693 -27.00 -9.41 30.99
C CYS A 693 -25.57 -9.49 31.52
N CYS A 694 -25.35 -10.36 32.51
CA CYS A 694 -24.03 -10.58 33.05
C CYS A 694 -23.26 -11.53 32.13
N VAL A 695 -22.02 -11.17 31.77
CA VAL A 695 -21.15 -12.02 30.96
C VAL A 695 -19.85 -12.27 31.67
N VAL A 696 -19.46 -13.54 31.76
CA VAL A 696 -18.19 -13.98 32.33
C VAL A 696 -17.34 -14.54 31.21
N GLU A 697 -16.30 -13.78 30.85
CA GLU A 697 -15.28 -14.17 29.91
C GLU A 697 -14.07 -14.73 30.65
N PHE A 698 -13.60 -15.89 30.24
CA PHE A 698 -12.34 -16.45 30.70
C PHE A 698 -11.26 -16.26 29.64
N GLN A 699 -10.08 -15.75 30.00
CA GLN A 699 -8.95 -15.59 29.06
C GLN A 699 -7.66 -16.13 29.66
N GLN A 700 -6.69 -16.52 28.82
CA GLN A 700 -5.35 -16.86 29.30
C GLN A 700 -4.58 -15.58 29.65
N GLU A 701 -3.95 -15.53 30.82
CA GLU A 701 -3.29 -14.34 31.36
C GLU A 701 -2.14 -13.76 30.50
N LEU A 702 -1.55 -14.57 29.62
CA LEU A 702 -0.48 -14.17 28.70
C LEU A 702 -1.00 -13.86 27.28
N GLN A 703 -2.28 -14.13 27.00
CA GLN A 703 -2.91 -13.97 25.69
C GLN A 703 -4.29 -13.33 25.89
N VAL A 704 -4.28 -12.02 26.13
CA VAL A 704 -5.51 -11.25 26.42
C VAL A 704 -5.97 -10.41 25.22
N TYR A 705 -7.29 -10.24 25.13
CA TYR A 705 -7.98 -9.52 24.05
C TYR A 705 -9.06 -8.60 24.63
N GLY A 706 -9.14 -7.37 24.11
CA GLY A 706 -10.03 -6.30 24.62
C GLY A 706 -11.35 -6.19 23.87
N GLU A 707 -11.42 -6.75 22.67
CA GLU A 707 -12.48 -6.50 21.70
C GLU A 707 -13.87 -6.92 22.21
N PHE A 708 -13.97 -8.06 22.90
CA PHE A 708 -15.22 -8.46 23.54
C PHE A 708 -15.61 -7.52 24.67
N GLN A 709 -14.67 -7.16 25.55
CA GLN A 709 -14.96 -6.24 26.66
C GLN A 709 -15.47 -4.90 26.11
N HIS A 710 -14.85 -4.36 25.08
CA HIS A 710 -15.34 -3.16 24.41
C HIS A 710 -16.77 -3.35 23.85
N MET A 711 -17.01 -4.41 23.07
CA MET A 711 -18.32 -4.73 22.51
C MET A 711 -19.40 -4.88 23.59
N ALA A 712 -19.08 -5.57 24.69
CA ALA A 712 -20.00 -5.84 25.78
C ALA A 712 -20.49 -4.53 26.43
N HIS A 713 -19.60 -3.55 26.62
CA HIS A 713 -19.99 -2.27 27.20
C HIS A 713 -20.84 -1.42 26.26
N VAL A 714 -20.49 -1.33 24.97
CA VAL A 714 -21.33 -0.61 24.00
C VAL A 714 -22.66 -1.32 23.75
N ALA A 715 -22.74 -2.62 24.04
CA ALA A 715 -23.99 -3.39 24.06
C ALA A 715 -24.77 -3.29 25.39
N GLU A 716 -24.30 -2.49 26.36
CA GLU A 716 -24.89 -2.33 27.70
C GLU A 716 -24.94 -3.65 28.50
N LEU A 717 -23.87 -4.45 28.45
CA LEU A 717 -23.74 -5.70 29.20
C LEU A 717 -22.88 -5.51 30.46
N LYS A 718 -23.12 -6.35 31.49
CA LYS A 718 -22.29 -6.41 32.71
C LYS A 718 -21.18 -7.44 32.53
N SER A 719 -20.06 -7.00 31.98
CA SER A 719 -18.94 -7.89 31.64
C SER A 719 -17.94 -8.08 32.79
N TRP A 720 -17.40 -9.29 32.88
CA TRP A 720 -16.31 -9.67 33.77
C TRP A 720 -15.27 -10.48 32.99
N VAL A 721 -13.99 -10.18 33.20
CA VAL A 721 -12.87 -10.95 32.63
C VAL A 721 -12.11 -11.68 33.73
N LEU A 722 -12.01 -13.00 33.61
CA LEU A 722 -11.36 -13.88 34.58
C LEU A 722 -10.12 -14.54 33.94
N LEU A 723 -8.94 -14.26 34.49
CA LEU A 723 -7.67 -14.68 33.92
C LEU A 723 -7.28 -16.08 34.38
N LEU A 724 -6.92 -16.95 33.44
CA LEU A 724 -6.49 -18.32 33.64
C LEU A 724 -4.99 -18.45 33.35
N SER A 725 -4.31 -19.29 34.12
CA SER A 725 -2.94 -19.70 33.83
C SER A 725 -2.91 -20.75 32.72
N LYS A 726 -1.80 -20.80 32.00
CA LYS A 726 -1.56 -21.80 30.94
C LYS A 726 -1.61 -23.22 31.52
N GLY A 727 -2.29 -24.13 30.84
CA GLY A 727 -2.40 -25.54 31.23
C GLY A 727 -2.99 -26.42 30.14
N SER A 728 -3.14 -27.72 30.44
CA SER A 728 -3.91 -28.65 29.62
C SER A 728 -5.41 -28.31 29.65
N VAL A 729 -6.22 -28.95 28.81
CA VAL A 729 -7.69 -28.74 28.81
C VAL A 729 -8.28 -29.05 30.19
N GLU A 730 -7.81 -30.09 30.87
CA GLU A 730 -8.27 -30.45 32.22
C GLU A 730 -7.85 -29.40 33.25
N ASP A 731 -6.60 -28.92 33.20
CA ASP A 731 -6.12 -27.84 34.09
C ASP A 731 -6.95 -26.55 33.90
N VAL A 732 -7.27 -26.22 32.64
CA VAL A 732 -8.08 -25.03 32.30
C VAL A 732 -9.50 -25.20 32.81
N GLN A 733 -10.12 -26.36 32.63
CA GLN A 733 -11.45 -26.69 33.17
C GLN A 733 -11.51 -26.56 34.70
N ASP A 734 -10.50 -27.07 35.42
CA ASP A 734 -10.43 -26.98 36.88
C ASP A 734 -10.28 -25.53 37.36
N GLN A 735 -9.46 -24.73 36.64
CA GLN A 735 -9.33 -23.31 36.91
C GLN A 735 -10.65 -22.56 36.65
N VAL A 736 -11.33 -22.83 35.53
CA VAL A 736 -12.64 -22.24 35.19
C VAL A 736 -13.65 -22.54 36.29
N ALA A 737 -13.79 -23.80 36.72
CA ALA A 737 -14.73 -24.17 37.78
C ALA A 737 -14.40 -23.46 39.11
N THR A 738 -13.13 -23.40 39.47
CA THR A 738 -12.66 -22.75 40.69
C THR A 738 -12.94 -21.25 40.69
N GLN A 739 -12.61 -20.57 39.59
CA GLN A 739 -12.80 -19.12 39.47
C GLN A 739 -14.27 -18.76 39.35
N PHE A 740 -15.05 -19.51 38.57
CA PHE A 740 -16.49 -19.33 38.46
C PHE A 740 -17.18 -19.42 39.82
N LYS A 741 -16.83 -20.44 40.64
CA LYS A 741 -17.39 -20.59 41.99
C LYS A 741 -17.05 -19.42 42.92
N LYS A 742 -15.81 -18.93 42.88
CA LYS A 742 -15.41 -17.74 43.65
C LYS A 742 -16.18 -16.49 43.20
N TRP A 743 -16.34 -16.31 41.89
CA TRP A 743 -17.05 -15.20 41.30
C TRP A 743 -18.55 -15.23 41.63
N MET A 744 -19.21 -16.39 41.49
CA MET A 744 -20.63 -16.57 41.84
C MET A 744 -20.90 -16.20 43.30
N LYS A 745 -20.07 -16.69 44.24
CA LYS A 745 -20.22 -16.39 45.67
C LYS A 745 -20.11 -14.90 45.99
N LYS A 746 -19.29 -14.15 45.23
CA LYS A 746 -19.07 -12.71 45.45
C LYS A 746 -20.22 -11.88 44.86
N ASN A 747 -20.80 -12.32 43.74
CA ASN A 747 -21.76 -11.56 42.95
C ASN A 747 -23.20 -12.08 43.03
N GLU A 748 -23.47 -12.97 43.99
CA GLU A 748 -24.77 -13.60 44.21
C GLU A 748 -25.90 -12.54 44.26
N GLY A 749 -25.74 -11.51 45.09
CA GLY A 749 -26.76 -10.46 45.26
C GLY A 749 -27.05 -9.62 44.00
N GLU A 750 -26.17 -9.59 43.01
CA GLU A 750 -26.40 -8.85 41.75
C GLU A 750 -27.07 -9.71 40.65
N LEU A 751 -27.01 -11.04 40.77
CA LEU A 751 -27.55 -11.99 39.78
C LEU A 751 -28.99 -12.45 40.08
N PHE A 752 -29.45 -12.26 41.32
CA PHE A 752 -30.75 -12.73 41.80
C PHE A 752 -31.81 -11.62 41.97
N VAL A 753 -31.52 -10.38 41.58
CA VAL A 753 -32.42 -9.21 41.63
C VAL A 753 -33.04 -8.94 40.28
#